data_AF-A0A8H5CZK5-F1
#
_entry.id   AF-A0A8H5CZK5-F1
#
_cell.length_a   1.000
_cell.length_b   1.000
_cell.length_c   1.000
_cell.angle_alpha   90.00
_cell.angle_beta   90.00
_cell.angle_gamma   90.00
#
_symmetry.space_group_name_H-M   'P 1'
#
loop_
_entity.id
_entity.type
_entity.pdbx_description
1 polymer ?
#
loop_
_entity_poly.entity_id
_entity_poly.type
_entity_poly.pdbx_seq_one_letter_code
_entity_poly.pdbx_strand_id
1 'polypeptide(L)'
;MLIRHSKPSSVTGTRLYHVSSTLAGKSIASHSIPKLSPEESRGHRTAKFDRNGRTSSGQLIHARRMSDFVRSKASKVGNWWSEEGSPATKTTDSEPSPYAYEPHTVYLLESRYPVRYGNGRVEAPEHLVGICRASDFEAVVKMYNSLEAPQESLTAMDNARWPWTKSPSGEPEKLYAVSESKENSEDASGSSSMSIEDSLRQVSSDEGLQAAMQKDARRHMSQTIAVAERVSEESLGDLPDAHMKRWEGKIPFEVELDDGTVTHPSGYIPPTAVHQFGDTDHYSRAHTQTAARARDAEIKSLEYHSDPSVQVRQWEAVKEREEEEGPLMSQLTEGILAGGVSAATEPKDSKIPTELHGVHIDAVAQPMQHPSGFIPPTAGMARGEKDARTEVIPGEHIPPELPIAEERPPTFSSSDSPLSTTTTFLESDDVQSSVERSLTRSGSQSLVNRFDEHLREVRLQYATHIHQEPFWRPLLSFTVSTRPLAITLARLSQSSEKGLPFHTAVSEEDGKDIPYSARMQDIRLERMRMLGLELSKLLAGAARSGFAGIRFAPKEKGRHITVDGEDRPIEWERRVIGVGVGEWNPLAPQIKEFFEKDATEAVQQLLNEPEDSAPFLIFGIDEWGHSNENVRGPWESLMLQDNVKDDTIKVLQEIQGLQQWLSGRNLNARIFVPKFYGQDHTPLKHELKVAEGRLPIVLATDGETPPEGHIEVTGSRARRFVNERIQKLYELNQDAIAATVSIRHRSVTYPKQSQSFEEEVEEK
;
A
#
# COMPACT_ATOMS: atom_id res chain seq x y z
N MET A 1 63.54 -16.46 0.86
CA MET A 1 64.02 -16.10 -0.49
C MET A 1 62.90 -15.31 -1.18
N LEU A 2 62.84 -13.99 -0.97
CA LEU A 2 63.34 -12.92 -1.87
C LEU A 2 62.67 -12.97 -3.27
N ILE A 3 61.51 -12.33 -3.44
CA ILE A 3 61.27 -10.91 -3.83
C ILE A 3 61.91 -10.54 -5.17
N ARG A 4 61.09 -10.11 -6.15
CA ARG A 4 61.42 -8.97 -7.02
C ARG A 4 60.18 -8.28 -7.59
N HIS A 5 60.13 -6.99 -7.30
CA HIS A 5 59.22 -5.95 -7.79
C HIS A 5 59.53 -5.55 -9.24
N SER A 6 58.52 -5.10 -9.97
CA SER A 6 58.69 -4.16 -11.08
C SER A 6 57.76 -2.96 -10.90
N LYS A 7 58.36 -1.78 -10.74
CA LYS A 7 57.73 -0.45 -10.71
C LYS A 7 58.07 0.30 -12.02
N PRO A 8 57.42 1.45 -12.30
CA PRO A 8 57.01 1.87 -13.64
C PRO A 8 57.94 2.90 -14.31
N SER A 9 57.79 3.07 -15.62
CA SER A 9 58.42 4.13 -16.42
C SER A 9 57.52 5.37 -16.52
N SER A 10 58.04 6.49 -16.03
CA SER A 10 57.57 7.86 -16.24
C SER A 10 57.90 8.36 -17.65
N VAL A 11 56.97 9.06 -18.30
CA VAL A 11 57.29 9.95 -19.43
C VAL A 11 56.75 11.34 -19.11
N THR A 12 57.69 12.27 -18.95
CA THR A 12 57.52 13.71 -18.84
C THR A 12 57.45 14.32 -20.23
N GLY A 13 56.42 15.14 -20.49
CA GLY A 13 56.26 15.90 -21.73
C GLY A 13 56.10 17.39 -21.44
N THR A 14 57.23 18.09 -21.41
CA THR A 14 57.33 19.56 -21.32
C THR A 14 57.04 20.17 -22.70
N ARG A 15 56.15 21.17 -22.81
CA ARG A 15 56.04 21.97 -24.04
C ARG A 15 56.07 23.47 -23.72
N LEU A 16 56.96 24.13 -24.47
CA LEU A 16 57.47 25.48 -24.34
C LEU A 16 56.48 26.54 -24.84
N TYR A 17 56.54 27.70 -24.18
CA TYR A 17 55.96 28.97 -24.59
C TYR A 17 56.65 29.52 -25.84
N HIS A 18 55.88 30.00 -26.82
CA HIS A 18 56.37 30.90 -27.86
C HIS A 18 55.63 32.24 -27.76
N VAL A 19 56.42 33.26 -27.49
CA VAL A 19 56.09 34.69 -27.59
C VAL A 19 56.36 35.12 -29.02
N SER A 20 55.45 35.89 -29.61
CA SER A 20 55.76 36.85 -30.67
C SER A 20 54.73 37.98 -30.68
N SER A 21 55.23 39.18 -30.43
CA SER A 21 54.58 40.47 -30.58
C SER A 21 54.82 41.01 -31.99
N THR A 22 53.86 41.75 -32.57
CA THR A 22 54.02 43.18 -32.93
C THR A 22 52.83 43.76 -33.74
N LEU A 23 52.43 44.95 -33.29
CA LEU A 23 51.99 46.16 -34.03
C LEU A 23 50.59 46.26 -34.70
N ALA A 24 49.69 46.90 -33.94
CA ALA A 24 49.00 48.19 -34.19
C ALA A 24 48.31 48.51 -35.54
N GLY A 25 47.00 48.77 -35.44
CA GLY A 25 46.23 49.62 -36.36
C GLY A 25 44.90 50.05 -35.72
N LYS A 26 44.72 51.36 -35.48
CA LYS A 26 43.50 51.99 -34.94
C LYS A 26 42.39 52.05 -36.01
N SER A 27 41.15 51.71 -35.66
CA SER A 27 39.96 52.30 -36.30
C SER A 27 38.68 52.15 -35.47
N ILE A 28 38.17 53.32 -35.07
CA ILE A 28 36.79 53.83 -34.86
C ILE A 28 35.60 52.86 -34.71
N ALA A 29 34.80 53.19 -33.69
CA ALA A 29 33.60 52.56 -33.13
C ALA A 29 32.48 52.13 -34.10
N SER A 30 31.86 50.98 -33.78
CA SER A 30 30.41 50.77 -33.85
C SER A 30 29.98 49.71 -32.82
N HIS A 31 28.90 49.99 -32.07
CA HIS A 31 28.32 49.06 -31.11
C HIS A 31 27.77 47.83 -31.84
N SER A 32 28.38 46.67 -31.60
CA SER A 32 27.85 45.37 -32.02
C SER A 32 27.65 44.47 -30.81
N ILE A 33 26.45 43.91 -30.72
CA ILE A 33 26.02 42.94 -29.72
C ILE A 33 26.95 41.71 -29.81
N PRO A 34 27.49 41.19 -28.69
CA PRO A 34 28.42 40.07 -28.73
C PRO A 34 27.73 38.83 -29.32
N LYS A 35 28.29 38.31 -30.41
CA LYS A 35 27.94 36.98 -30.93
C LYS A 35 28.45 35.94 -29.93
N LEU A 36 27.51 35.25 -29.29
CA LEU A 36 27.77 34.05 -28.48
C LEU A 36 28.56 33.02 -29.29
N SER A 37 29.47 32.33 -28.61
CA SER A 37 30.28 31.29 -29.23
C SER A 37 29.41 30.10 -29.71
N PRO A 38 29.87 29.31 -30.69
CA PRO A 38 29.14 28.12 -31.16
C PRO A 38 28.88 27.07 -30.05
N GLU A 39 29.67 27.10 -28.97
CA GLU A 39 29.52 26.20 -27.82
C GLU A 39 28.40 26.64 -26.87
N GLU A 40 28.26 27.95 -26.59
CA GLU A 40 27.15 28.48 -25.78
C GLU A 40 25.79 28.36 -26.51
N SER A 41 25.81 28.41 -27.84
CA SER A 41 24.64 28.22 -28.68
C SER A 41 24.08 26.79 -28.64
N ARG A 42 24.92 25.78 -28.35
CA ARG A 42 24.50 24.39 -28.14
C ARG A 42 23.83 24.19 -26.78
N GLY A 43 24.36 24.81 -25.72
CA GLY A 43 23.78 24.74 -24.37
C GLY A 43 22.40 25.40 -24.25
N HIS A 44 22.11 26.45 -25.03
CA HIS A 44 20.78 27.07 -25.05
C HIS A 44 19.76 26.33 -25.93
N ARG A 45 20.19 25.53 -26.91
CA ARG A 45 19.27 24.71 -27.72
C ARG A 45 18.80 23.46 -26.98
N THR A 46 19.65 22.84 -26.15
CA THR A 46 19.26 21.71 -25.28
C THR A 46 18.28 22.16 -24.17
N ALA A 47 18.55 23.29 -23.50
CA ALA A 47 17.65 23.82 -22.47
C ALA A 47 16.26 24.23 -22.99
N LYS A 48 16.14 24.59 -24.28
CA LYS A 48 14.86 24.94 -24.91
C LYS A 48 14.10 23.71 -25.43
N PHE A 49 14.80 22.64 -25.82
CA PHE A 49 14.21 21.34 -26.16
C PHE A 49 13.61 20.67 -24.91
N ASP A 50 14.24 20.80 -23.75
CA ASP A 50 13.73 20.30 -22.46
C ASP A 50 12.45 21.00 -21.99
N ARG A 51 12.22 22.26 -22.39
CA ARG A 51 11.00 23.01 -22.04
C ARG A 51 9.78 22.63 -22.90
N ASN A 52 9.99 22.31 -24.16
CA ASN A 52 8.90 22.07 -25.12
C ASN A 52 8.42 20.60 -25.14
N GLY A 53 9.16 19.65 -24.56
CA GLY A 53 8.74 18.24 -24.47
C GLY A 53 7.82 17.89 -23.28
N ARG A 54 7.23 18.87 -22.58
CA ARG A 54 6.44 18.62 -21.35
C ARG A 54 4.96 18.28 -21.56
N THR A 55 4.46 18.29 -22.80
CA THR A 55 3.04 18.09 -23.07
C THR A 55 2.85 17.20 -24.30
N SER A 56 2.73 15.87 -24.11
CA SER A 56 1.82 15.01 -24.91
C SER A 56 1.93 13.48 -24.71
N SER A 57 2.80 12.89 -23.86
CA SER A 57 2.91 11.40 -23.88
C SER A 57 3.23 10.68 -22.55
N GLY A 58 2.96 11.27 -21.38
CA GLY A 58 3.43 10.72 -20.10
C GLY A 58 2.46 10.79 -18.92
N GLN A 59 1.16 10.60 -19.14
CA GLN A 59 0.17 10.63 -18.05
C GLN A 59 0.04 9.32 -17.26
N LEU A 60 0.56 8.18 -17.74
CA LEU A 60 0.27 6.88 -17.13
C LEU A 60 1.03 6.57 -15.83
N ILE A 61 2.18 7.18 -15.58
CA ILE A 61 2.80 7.18 -14.24
C ILE A 61 3.22 8.60 -13.93
N HIS A 62 2.31 9.38 -13.35
CA HIS A 62 2.68 10.70 -12.82
C HIS A 62 3.87 10.51 -11.85
N ALA A 63 5.00 11.12 -12.19
CA ALA A 63 6.25 11.17 -11.40
C ALA A 63 6.05 11.53 -9.91
N ARG A 64 4.87 12.04 -9.52
CA ARG A 64 4.48 12.27 -8.13
C ARG A 64 4.34 10.99 -7.29
N ARG A 65 3.87 9.87 -7.85
CA ARG A 65 3.62 8.63 -7.07
C ARG A 65 4.88 7.79 -6.85
N MET A 66 5.96 8.03 -7.60
CA MET A 66 7.23 7.32 -7.47
C MET A 66 8.26 8.03 -6.59
N SER A 67 7.95 9.23 -6.08
CA SER A 67 8.90 10.03 -5.28
C SER A 67 9.32 9.37 -3.94
N ASP A 68 8.60 8.34 -3.50
CA ASP A 68 8.91 7.62 -2.26
C ASP A 68 10.19 6.77 -2.37
N PHE A 69 10.67 6.50 -3.59
CA PHE A 69 11.95 5.85 -3.85
C PHE A 69 13.15 6.74 -3.48
N VAL A 70 12.94 8.06 -3.42
CA VAL A 70 13.99 9.08 -3.21
C VAL A 70 13.88 9.73 -1.81
N ARG A 71 12.91 9.36 -0.99
CA ARG A 71 12.85 9.87 0.39
C ARG A 71 13.89 9.16 1.27
N SER A 72 15.12 9.65 1.22
CA SER A 72 15.77 9.97 2.49
C SER A 72 14.75 10.78 3.32
N LYS A 73 14.69 10.57 4.63
CA LYS A 73 13.74 11.31 5.49
C LYS A 73 13.91 12.85 5.46
N ALA A 74 14.80 13.42 4.64
CA ALA A 74 15.04 14.86 4.61
C ALA A 74 15.51 15.47 3.27
N SER A 75 15.41 14.81 2.11
CA SER A 75 15.64 15.51 0.83
C SER A 75 14.42 16.34 0.45
N LYS A 76 14.20 17.47 1.14
CA LYS A 76 13.35 18.56 0.63
C LYS A 76 13.95 19.02 -0.70
N VAL A 77 13.39 18.54 -1.81
CA VAL A 77 13.70 19.03 -3.18
C VAL A 77 13.43 20.55 -3.29
N GLY A 78 12.67 21.14 -2.37
CA GLY A 78 12.49 22.59 -2.23
C GLY A 78 13.69 23.39 -1.71
N ASN A 79 14.75 22.76 -1.17
CA ASN A 79 15.92 23.47 -0.66
C ASN A 79 17.07 23.63 -1.68
N TRP A 80 16.90 23.20 -2.93
CA TRP A 80 17.91 23.39 -3.97
C TRP A 80 18.02 24.84 -4.49
N TRP A 81 17.14 25.75 -4.06
CA TRP A 81 17.10 27.15 -4.53
C TRP A 81 17.19 28.21 -3.43
N SER A 82 17.56 27.88 -2.21
CA SER A 82 17.76 28.89 -1.15
C SER A 82 19.26 29.05 -0.86
N GLU A 83 19.85 30.11 -1.43
CA GLU A 83 21.25 30.52 -1.26
C GLU A 83 21.61 30.97 0.18
N GLU A 84 20.66 30.99 1.13
CA GLU A 84 20.92 31.45 2.51
C GLU A 84 20.48 30.46 3.59
N GLY A 85 21.46 29.72 4.12
CA GLY A 85 21.74 29.80 5.56
C GLY A 85 21.01 28.89 6.56
N SER A 86 20.23 27.88 6.17
CA SER A 86 19.76 26.90 7.16
C SER A 86 20.85 25.85 7.46
N PRO A 87 21.27 25.65 8.72
CA PRO A 87 22.20 24.59 9.08
C PRO A 87 21.50 23.25 8.89
N ALA A 88 21.71 22.64 7.72
CA ALA A 88 21.27 21.29 7.45
C ALA A 88 21.92 20.37 8.49
N THR A 89 21.11 19.89 9.45
CA THR A 89 21.50 18.74 10.26
C THR A 89 21.78 17.62 9.26
N LYS A 90 23.07 17.32 9.06
CA LYS A 90 23.53 16.23 8.21
C LYS A 90 22.98 14.95 8.83
N THR A 91 21.78 14.56 8.44
CA THR A 91 21.31 13.20 8.63
C THR A 91 22.27 12.37 7.80
N THR A 92 23.17 11.67 8.48
CA THR A 92 24.10 10.75 7.83
C THR A 92 23.23 9.75 7.10
N ASP A 93 23.19 9.82 5.77
CA ASP A 93 22.46 8.86 4.95
C ASP A 93 23.02 7.47 5.26
N SER A 94 22.31 6.72 6.10
CA SER A 94 22.67 5.35 6.41
C SER A 94 22.62 4.55 5.12
N GLU A 95 23.72 3.87 4.78
CA GLU A 95 23.75 3.03 3.60
C GLU A 95 22.61 2.01 3.67
N PRO A 96 21.81 1.87 2.59
CA PRO A 96 20.74 0.89 2.56
C PRO A 96 21.32 -0.51 2.71
N SER A 97 20.56 -1.38 3.39
CA SER A 97 20.92 -2.77 3.60
C SER A 97 21.32 -3.45 2.28
N PRO A 98 22.41 -4.23 2.24
CA PRO A 98 22.84 -4.93 1.02
C PRO A 98 21.75 -5.87 0.48
N TYR A 99 20.90 -6.39 1.36
CA TYR A 99 19.74 -7.22 1.04
C TYR A 99 18.63 -6.49 0.26
N ALA A 100 18.62 -5.16 0.26
CA ALA A 100 17.71 -4.39 -0.60
C ALA A 100 18.03 -4.57 -2.10
N TYR A 101 19.23 -5.04 -2.43
CA TYR A 101 19.73 -5.24 -3.79
C TYR A 101 19.72 -6.71 -4.22
N GLU A 102 19.19 -7.60 -3.38
CA GLU A 102 18.89 -8.96 -3.81
C GLU A 102 17.66 -8.95 -4.75
N PRO A 103 17.57 -9.91 -5.68
CA PRO A 103 16.38 -10.15 -6.46
C PRO A 103 15.16 -10.47 -5.58
N HIS A 104 14.03 -9.83 -5.87
CA HIS A 104 12.77 -10.03 -5.14
C HIS A 104 11.66 -10.39 -6.12
N THR A 105 10.76 -11.26 -5.66
CA THR A 105 9.61 -11.74 -6.44
C THR A 105 8.34 -11.11 -5.90
N VAL A 106 7.63 -10.38 -6.75
CA VAL A 106 6.25 -9.95 -6.53
C VAL A 106 5.34 -11.03 -7.07
N TYR A 107 4.42 -11.53 -6.25
CA TYR A 107 3.55 -12.63 -6.64
C TYR A 107 2.08 -12.27 -6.47
N LEU A 108 1.25 -12.83 -7.36
CA LEU A 108 -0.20 -12.82 -7.30
C LEU A 108 -0.66 -14.26 -7.06
N LEU A 109 -1.14 -14.54 -5.86
CA LEU A 109 -1.76 -15.84 -5.52
C LEU A 109 -3.26 -15.75 -5.71
N GLU A 110 -3.85 -16.85 -6.15
CA GLU A 110 -5.30 -17.03 -6.25
C GLU A 110 -5.70 -18.24 -5.41
N SER A 111 -6.81 -18.13 -4.67
CA SER A 111 -7.37 -19.27 -3.95
C SER A 111 -8.00 -20.28 -4.90
N ARG A 112 -7.80 -21.57 -4.65
CA ARG A 112 -8.42 -22.66 -5.40
C ARG A 112 -9.93 -22.70 -5.23
N TYR A 113 -10.40 -22.42 -4.02
CA TYR A 113 -11.82 -22.44 -3.68
C TYR A 113 -12.35 -21.01 -3.47
N PRO A 114 -13.62 -20.75 -3.82
CA PRO A 114 -14.27 -19.48 -3.51
C PRO A 114 -14.32 -19.22 -2.00
N VAL A 115 -14.09 -17.98 -1.60
CA VAL A 115 -14.11 -17.53 -0.20
C VAL A 115 -15.39 -16.76 0.09
N ARG A 116 -15.97 -16.98 1.27
CA ARG A 116 -17.15 -16.26 1.76
C ARG A 116 -16.73 -14.96 2.43
N TYR A 117 -17.18 -13.82 1.90
CA TYR A 117 -16.85 -12.48 2.43
C TYR A 117 -17.91 -11.88 3.36
N GLY A 118 -18.85 -12.70 3.85
CA GLY A 118 -20.01 -12.26 4.65
C GLY A 118 -21.27 -12.04 3.81
N ASN A 119 -22.37 -11.68 4.48
CA ASN A 119 -23.70 -11.59 3.87
C ASN A 119 -23.73 -10.56 2.73
N GLY A 120 -24.28 -10.95 1.58
CA GLY A 120 -24.51 -10.07 0.42
C GLY A 120 -23.31 -9.90 -0.52
N ARG A 121 -22.19 -10.56 -0.28
CA ARG A 121 -21.05 -10.60 -1.22
C ARG A 121 -21.03 -11.93 -1.95
N VAL A 122 -20.83 -11.87 -3.28
CA VAL A 122 -20.70 -13.06 -4.12
C VAL A 122 -19.46 -13.85 -3.70
N GLU A 123 -19.62 -15.16 -3.51
CA GLU A 123 -18.50 -16.08 -3.28
C GLU A 123 -17.57 -16.05 -4.52
N ALA A 124 -16.30 -15.74 -4.33
CA ALA A 124 -15.33 -15.66 -5.42
C ALA A 124 -13.94 -16.13 -4.95
N PRO A 125 -13.06 -16.59 -5.85
CA PRO A 125 -11.66 -16.81 -5.54
C PRO A 125 -11.01 -15.55 -4.99
N GLU A 126 -10.31 -15.70 -3.88
CA GLU A 126 -9.53 -14.64 -3.25
C GLU A 126 -8.21 -14.45 -3.98
N HIS A 127 -7.76 -13.21 -4.06
CA HIS A 127 -6.49 -12.87 -4.68
C HIS A 127 -5.62 -12.13 -3.69
N LEU A 128 -4.38 -12.57 -3.54
CA LEU A 128 -3.38 -12.00 -2.65
C LEU A 128 -2.17 -11.52 -3.45
N VAL A 129 -1.72 -10.30 -3.17
CA VAL A 129 -0.47 -9.76 -3.72
C VAL A 129 0.55 -9.65 -2.60
N GLY A 130 1.73 -10.21 -2.81
CA GLY A 130 2.83 -10.13 -1.85
C GLY A 130 4.19 -9.96 -2.51
N ILE A 131 5.21 -9.83 -1.66
CA ILE A 131 6.62 -9.70 -2.06
C ILE A 131 7.41 -10.71 -1.25
N CYS A 132 8.33 -11.42 -1.85
CA CYS A 132 9.32 -12.24 -1.17
C CYS A 132 10.69 -12.06 -1.82
N ARG A 133 11.73 -12.64 -1.24
CA ARG A 133 13.01 -12.84 -1.96
C ARG A 133 12.79 -13.88 -3.04
N ALA A 134 13.51 -13.76 -4.16
CA ALA A 134 13.33 -14.71 -5.24
C ALA A 134 13.73 -16.15 -4.86
N SER A 135 14.70 -16.30 -3.93
CA SER A 135 15.09 -17.59 -3.36
C SER A 135 14.00 -18.23 -2.47
N ASP A 136 13.16 -17.39 -1.87
CA ASP A 136 12.22 -17.82 -0.83
C ASP A 136 10.81 -18.07 -1.40
N PHE A 137 10.62 -17.89 -2.71
CA PHE A 137 9.29 -17.89 -3.33
C PHE A 137 8.52 -19.19 -3.10
N GLU A 138 9.14 -20.34 -3.37
CA GLU A 138 8.55 -21.67 -3.14
C GLU A 138 8.21 -21.88 -1.65
N ALA A 139 9.15 -21.57 -0.75
CA ALA A 139 8.94 -21.69 0.70
C ALA A 139 7.81 -20.77 1.19
N VAL A 140 7.66 -19.58 0.60
CA VAL A 140 6.56 -18.66 0.90
C VAL A 140 5.24 -19.22 0.41
N VAL A 141 5.15 -19.76 -0.80
CA VAL A 141 3.93 -20.43 -1.31
C VAL A 141 3.56 -21.62 -0.41
N LYS A 142 4.53 -22.42 0.02
CA LYS A 142 4.34 -23.51 1.00
C LYS A 142 3.83 -22.98 2.35
N MET A 143 4.37 -21.87 2.84
CA MET A 143 3.92 -21.22 4.08
C MET A 143 2.46 -20.75 3.98
N TYR A 144 2.04 -20.15 2.86
CA TYR A 144 0.64 -19.78 2.64
C TYR A 144 -0.29 -21.01 2.63
N ASN A 145 0.23 -22.15 2.21
CA ASN A 145 -0.45 -23.45 2.21
C ASN A 145 -0.13 -24.28 3.47
N SER A 146 -0.11 -23.63 4.65
CA SER A 146 0.14 -24.29 5.93
C SER A 146 -0.67 -23.65 7.07
N LEU A 147 -0.69 -24.29 8.24
CA LEU A 147 -1.26 -23.71 9.46
C LEU A 147 -0.48 -22.49 9.97
N GLU A 148 0.72 -22.26 9.43
CA GLU A 148 1.56 -21.11 9.75
C GLU A 148 1.27 -19.88 8.87
N ALA A 149 0.32 -19.98 7.94
CA ALA A 149 -0.04 -18.90 7.03
C ALA A 149 -0.40 -17.61 7.80
N PRO A 150 -0.24 -16.42 7.18
CA PRO A 150 -0.69 -15.17 7.77
C PRO A 150 -2.18 -15.24 8.16
N GLN A 151 -2.57 -14.52 9.21
CA GLN A 151 -3.93 -14.56 9.76
C GLN A 151 -5.01 -14.27 8.71
N GLU A 152 -4.74 -13.34 7.79
CA GLU A 152 -5.65 -13.02 6.67
C GLU A 152 -5.87 -14.24 5.77
N SER A 153 -4.80 -14.97 5.45
CA SER A 153 -4.86 -16.20 4.64
C SER A 153 -5.52 -17.36 5.38
N LEU A 154 -5.28 -17.51 6.69
CA LEU A 154 -6.00 -18.49 7.52
C LEU A 154 -7.51 -18.18 7.53
N THR A 155 -7.87 -16.90 7.66
CA THR A 155 -9.29 -16.47 7.64
C THR A 155 -9.94 -16.76 6.29
N ALA A 156 -9.21 -16.57 5.18
CA ALA A 156 -9.68 -16.94 3.85
C ALA A 156 -9.90 -18.46 3.72
N MET A 157 -8.98 -19.28 4.24
CA MET A 157 -9.11 -20.75 4.26
C MET A 157 -10.26 -21.22 5.16
N ASP A 158 -10.44 -20.61 6.34
CA ASP A 158 -11.53 -20.91 7.27
C ASP A 158 -12.90 -20.58 6.64
N ASN A 159 -12.97 -19.55 5.77
CA ASN A 159 -14.18 -19.10 5.08
C ASN A 159 -14.36 -19.71 3.68
N ALA A 160 -13.45 -20.58 3.24
CA ALA A 160 -13.48 -21.16 1.90
C ALA A 160 -14.54 -22.25 1.76
N ARG A 161 -15.08 -22.37 0.54
CA ARG A 161 -16.00 -23.45 0.19
C ARG A 161 -15.24 -24.71 -0.22
N TRP A 162 -14.76 -25.44 0.78
CA TRP A 162 -14.04 -26.69 0.58
C TRP A 162 -14.91 -27.78 -0.06
N PRO A 163 -14.33 -28.78 -0.77
CA PRO A 163 -15.07 -29.84 -1.45
C PRO A 163 -16.05 -30.62 -0.54
N TRP A 164 -15.72 -30.79 0.74
CA TRP A 164 -16.57 -31.48 1.71
C TRP A 164 -17.62 -30.59 2.37
N THR A 165 -17.54 -29.27 2.19
CA THR A 165 -18.59 -28.37 2.67
C THR A 165 -19.82 -28.55 1.80
N LYS A 166 -20.97 -28.80 2.44
CA LYS A 166 -22.24 -28.92 1.72
C LYS A 166 -22.45 -27.63 0.94
N SER A 167 -22.52 -27.76 -0.38
CA SER A 167 -22.98 -26.68 -1.24
C SER A 167 -24.30 -26.15 -0.66
N PRO A 168 -24.46 -24.83 -0.49
CA PRO A 168 -25.74 -24.31 -0.08
C PRO A 168 -26.76 -24.85 -1.07
N SER A 169 -27.69 -25.67 -0.57
CA SER A 169 -28.83 -26.13 -1.34
C SER A 169 -29.81 -24.97 -1.47
N GLY A 170 -29.33 -23.84 -1.97
CA GLY A 170 -30.21 -22.82 -2.48
C GLY A 170 -30.89 -23.45 -3.68
N GLU A 171 -32.22 -23.63 -3.60
CA GLU A 171 -33.01 -23.58 -4.82
C GLU A 171 -32.46 -22.39 -5.62
N PRO A 172 -32.08 -22.57 -6.90
CA PRO A 172 -31.57 -21.47 -7.70
C PRO A 172 -32.57 -20.35 -7.51
N GLU A 173 -32.14 -19.29 -6.81
CA GLU A 173 -32.97 -18.14 -6.52
C GLU A 173 -33.51 -17.78 -7.89
N LYS A 174 -34.85 -17.90 -8.06
CA LYS A 174 -35.51 -17.60 -9.33
C LYS A 174 -35.37 -16.08 -9.50
N LEU A 175 -34.15 -15.65 -9.84
CA LEU A 175 -33.78 -14.38 -10.41
C LEU A 175 -34.77 -14.24 -11.53
N TYR A 176 -35.79 -13.41 -11.27
CA TYR A 176 -36.95 -13.21 -12.11
C TYR A 176 -36.55 -13.37 -13.56
N ALA A 177 -36.77 -14.58 -14.08
CA ALA A 177 -36.75 -14.82 -15.49
C ALA A 177 -37.95 -14.00 -15.93
N VAL A 178 -37.67 -12.75 -16.31
CA VAL A 178 -38.61 -11.90 -17.02
C VAL A 178 -39.16 -12.82 -18.08
N SER A 179 -40.42 -13.21 -17.88
CA SER A 179 -41.13 -14.12 -18.74
C SER A 179 -41.26 -13.41 -20.09
N GLU A 180 -40.23 -13.52 -20.92
CA GLU A 180 -40.36 -13.31 -22.34
C GLU A 180 -41.34 -14.40 -22.79
N SER A 181 -42.56 -13.93 -23.00
CA SER A 181 -43.70 -14.66 -23.51
C SER A 181 -43.27 -15.52 -24.68
N LYS A 182 -43.31 -16.83 -24.42
CA LYS A 182 -43.23 -17.89 -25.40
C LYS A 182 -44.52 -17.86 -26.24
N GLU A 183 -44.61 -16.92 -27.18
CA GLU A 183 -45.63 -16.94 -28.23
C GLU A 183 -44.96 -17.20 -29.58
N ASN A 184 -45.23 -18.42 -30.07
CA ASN A 184 -45.29 -18.85 -31.47
C ASN A 184 -44.04 -18.68 -32.36
N SER A 185 -43.33 -19.79 -32.56
CA SER A 185 -42.86 -20.16 -33.90
C SER A 185 -42.82 -21.69 -34.03
N GLU A 186 -43.98 -22.28 -34.34
CA GLU A 186 -44.00 -23.47 -35.19
C GLU A 186 -43.81 -23.02 -36.64
N ASP A 187 -43.21 -23.89 -37.46
CA ASP A 187 -42.94 -23.76 -38.90
C ASP A 187 -41.68 -22.99 -39.33
N ALA A 188 -40.58 -23.72 -39.51
CA ALA A 188 -39.85 -23.78 -40.79
C ALA A 188 -38.65 -24.74 -40.71
N SER A 189 -38.89 -26.00 -41.05
CA SER A 189 -37.86 -26.87 -41.62
C SER A 189 -37.49 -26.34 -43.00
N GLY A 190 -36.27 -25.81 -43.16
CA GLY A 190 -35.82 -25.26 -44.44
C GLY A 190 -34.32 -25.02 -44.50
N SER A 191 -33.58 -26.07 -44.84
CA SER A 191 -32.19 -26.00 -45.30
C SER A 191 -32.04 -24.99 -46.45
N SER A 192 -31.31 -23.90 -46.24
CA SER A 192 -30.67 -23.18 -47.35
C SER A 192 -29.46 -22.39 -46.87
N SER A 193 -28.33 -22.64 -47.51
CA SER A 193 -27.09 -21.87 -47.41
C SER A 193 -27.32 -20.46 -47.96
N MET A 194 -27.40 -19.46 -47.08
CA MET A 194 -27.39 -18.05 -47.49
C MET A 194 -25.98 -17.47 -47.42
N SER A 195 -25.60 -16.83 -48.52
CA SER A 195 -24.37 -16.08 -48.73
C SER A 195 -24.33 -14.82 -47.86
N ILE A 196 -23.13 -14.49 -47.37
CA ILE A 196 -22.79 -13.30 -46.57
C ILE A 196 -23.18 -11.98 -47.28
N GLU A 197 -23.46 -12.00 -48.59
CA GLU A 197 -23.81 -10.81 -49.37
C GLU A 197 -25.27 -10.33 -49.18
N ASP A 198 -26.20 -11.16 -48.71
CA ASP A 198 -27.60 -10.74 -48.52
C ASP A 198 -27.86 -10.06 -47.16
N SER A 199 -26.99 -10.23 -46.16
CA SER A 199 -27.10 -9.55 -44.86
C SER A 199 -26.79 -8.05 -44.93
N LEU A 200 -26.13 -7.57 -45.98
CA LEU A 200 -25.77 -6.16 -46.17
C LEU A 200 -26.85 -5.32 -46.86
N ARG A 201 -27.98 -5.91 -47.29
CA ARG A 201 -29.06 -5.19 -48.00
C ARG A 201 -30.33 -4.91 -47.19
N GLN A 202 -30.42 -5.34 -45.93
CA GLN A 202 -31.63 -5.16 -45.10
C GLN A 202 -31.60 -3.98 -44.11
N VAL A 203 -30.57 -3.12 -44.13
CA VAL A 203 -30.45 -1.97 -43.18
C VAL A 203 -31.04 -0.67 -43.76
N SER A 204 -32.13 -0.74 -44.53
CA SER A 204 -32.80 0.46 -45.04
C SER A 204 -34.31 0.33 -45.13
N SER A 205 -34.97 -0.09 -44.05
CA SER A 205 -36.40 0.21 -43.90
C SER A 205 -36.66 0.95 -42.59
N ASP A 206 -37.32 2.11 -42.72
CA ASP A 206 -37.81 2.95 -41.62
C ASP A 206 -38.79 2.21 -40.69
N GLU A 207 -39.26 1.02 -41.08
CA GLU A 207 -40.10 0.14 -40.25
C GLU A 207 -39.36 -0.38 -39.02
N GLY A 208 -38.03 -0.54 -39.07
CA GLY A 208 -37.22 -0.96 -37.92
C GLY A 208 -37.20 0.07 -36.78
N LEU A 209 -37.23 1.36 -37.11
CA LEU A 209 -37.24 2.45 -36.12
C LEU A 209 -38.59 2.55 -35.40
N GLN A 210 -39.71 2.35 -36.11
CA GLN A 210 -41.03 2.33 -35.48
C GLN A 210 -41.21 1.12 -34.56
N ALA A 211 -40.69 -0.05 -34.96
CA ALA A 211 -40.72 -1.25 -34.11
C ALA A 211 -39.85 -1.08 -32.85
N ALA A 212 -38.68 -0.44 -32.97
CA ALA A 212 -37.82 -0.12 -31.83
C ALA A 212 -38.50 0.88 -30.87
N MET A 213 -39.10 1.95 -31.38
CA MET A 213 -39.86 2.91 -30.57
C MET A 213 -41.06 2.28 -29.86
N GLN A 214 -41.81 1.39 -30.53
CA GLN A 214 -42.91 0.68 -29.88
C GLN A 214 -42.42 -0.27 -28.78
N LYS A 215 -41.25 -0.90 -28.96
CA LYS A 215 -40.64 -1.78 -27.96
C LYS A 215 -40.20 -0.99 -26.72
N ASP A 216 -39.62 0.19 -26.90
CA ASP A 216 -39.24 1.08 -25.79
C ASP A 216 -40.44 1.68 -25.08
N ALA A 217 -41.49 2.08 -25.82
CA ALA A 217 -42.74 2.55 -25.22
C ALA A 217 -43.39 1.47 -24.33
N ARG A 218 -43.37 0.20 -24.77
CA ARG A 218 -43.87 -0.93 -23.96
C ARG A 218 -43.02 -1.18 -22.73
N ARG A 219 -41.69 -1.09 -22.83
CA ARG A 219 -40.77 -1.20 -21.68
C ARG A 219 -41.04 -0.11 -20.66
N HIS A 220 -41.16 1.14 -21.10
CA HIS A 220 -41.46 2.27 -20.23
C HIS A 220 -42.82 2.09 -19.54
N MET A 221 -43.86 1.66 -20.27
CA MET A 221 -45.18 1.42 -19.69
C MET A 221 -45.17 0.28 -18.65
N SER A 222 -44.41 -0.80 -18.91
CA SER A 222 -44.24 -1.89 -17.94
C SER A 222 -43.49 -1.46 -16.68
N GLN A 223 -42.50 -0.58 -16.79
CA GLN A 223 -41.80 -0.01 -15.64
C GLN A 223 -42.73 0.89 -14.82
N THR A 224 -43.54 1.73 -15.47
CA THR A 224 -44.53 2.57 -14.78
C THR A 224 -45.57 1.74 -14.04
N ILE A 225 -46.04 0.63 -14.63
CA ILE A 225 -46.98 -0.29 -13.98
C ILE A 225 -46.31 -0.99 -12.78
N ALA A 226 -45.09 -1.48 -12.91
CA ALA A 226 -44.35 -2.14 -11.82
C ALA A 226 -43.93 -1.18 -10.69
N VAL A 227 -43.78 0.12 -10.98
CA VAL A 227 -43.58 1.15 -9.96
C VAL A 227 -44.92 1.47 -9.29
N ALA A 228 -46.01 1.61 -10.06
CA ALA A 228 -47.34 1.83 -9.50
C ALA A 228 -47.81 0.69 -8.58
N GLU A 229 -47.49 -0.56 -8.93
CA GLU A 229 -47.80 -1.75 -8.11
C GLU A 229 -46.93 -1.83 -6.85
N ARG A 230 -45.70 -1.32 -6.87
CA ARG A 230 -44.87 -1.19 -5.65
C ARG A 230 -45.28 -0.02 -4.77
N VAL A 231 -45.97 0.97 -5.33
CA VAL A 231 -46.39 2.21 -4.65
C VAL A 231 -47.86 2.15 -4.21
N SER A 232 -48.62 1.08 -4.52
CA SER A 232 -49.93 0.88 -3.92
C SER A 232 -49.79 0.54 -2.43
N GLU A 233 -49.97 1.56 -1.59
CA GLU A 233 -49.93 1.56 -0.12
C GLU A 233 -51.10 0.80 0.54
N GLU A 234 -51.43 -0.40 0.08
CA GLU A 234 -52.51 -1.21 0.66
C GLU A 234 -52.02 -2.63 0.98
N SER A 235 -51.18 -2.77 2.02
CA SER A 235 -51.17 -3.99 2.85
C SER A 235 -50.34 -3.86 4.15
N LEU A 236 -50.37 -2.72 4.84
CA LEU A 236 -49.75 -2.54 6.16
C LEU A 236 -50.71 -2.82 7.33
N GLY A 237 -51.93 -3.29 7.06
CA GLY A 237 -52.99 -3.48 8.07
C GLY A 237 -52.95 -4.80 8.85
N ASP A 238 -52.36 -5.87 8.30
CA ASP A 238 -52.64 -7.25 8.77
C ASP A 238 -51.42 -8.05 9.25
N LEU A 239 -50.36 -7.39 9.74
CA LEU A 239 -49.29 -8.07 10.48
C LEU A 239 -49.46 -7.85 12.00
N PRO A 240 -50.13 -8.75 12.74
CA PRO A 240 -50.04 -8.77 14.19
C PRO A 240 -48.62 -9.24 14.57
N ASP A 241 -47.97 -8.48 15.45
CA ASP A 241 -46.73 -8.82 16.18
C ASP A 241 -45.37 -8.66 15.47
N ALA A 242 -45.22 -7.70 14.56
CA ALA A 242 -43.88 -7.18 14.20
C ALA A 242 -43.39 -6.14 15.24
N HIS A 243 -42.90 -6.59 16.38
CA HIS A 243 -42.18 -5.72 17.32
C HIS A 243 -40.85 -5.25 16.70
N MET A 244 -40.83 -4.05 16.12
CA MET A 244 -39.59 -3.33 15.86
C MET A 244 -38.90 -3.08 17.21
N LYS A 245 -37.86 -3.84 17.50
CA LYS A 245 -37.00 -3.62 18.66
C LYS A 245 -36.32 -2.26 18.49
N ARG A 246 -36.82 -1.23 19.17
CA ARG A 246 -36.15 0.09 19.26
C ARG A 246 -34.77 -0.15 19.85
N TRP A 247 -33.73 0.14 19.07
CA TRP A 247 -32.36 0.17 19.61
C TRP A 247 -32.28 1.41 20.51
N GLU A 248 -32.24 1.22 21.83
CA GLU A 248 -32.15 2.28 22.86
C GLU A 248 -30.80 3.02 22.89
N GLY A 249 -30.02 2.96 21.82
CA GLY A 249 -28.72 3.63 21.73
C GLY A 249 -28.70 4.60 20.57
N LYS A 250 -28.71 5.91 20.89
CA LYS A 250 -28.55 7.10 20.02
C LYS A 250 -29.86 7.81 19.63
N ILE A 251 -30.62 8.23 20.63
CA ILE A 251 -31.37 9.49 20.52
C ILE A 251 -30.54 10.52 21.30
N PRO A 252 -30.07 11.62 20.68
CA PRO A 252 -29.47 12.72 21.44
C PRO A 252 -30.53 13.25 22.40
N PHE A 253 -30.31 13.10 23.71
CA PHE A 253 -31.17 13.70 24.72
C PHE A 253 -30.57 15.04 25.11
N GLU A 254 -31.43 16.03 25.16
CA GLU A 254 -31.12 17.38 25.60
C GLU A 254 -31.21 17.45 27.13
N VAL A 255 -30.28 18.15 27.77
CA VAL A 255 -30.30 18.36 29.22
C VAL A 255 -30.72 19.80 29.49
N GLU A 256 -31.92 19.99 30.05
CA GLU A 256 -32.33 21.27 30.64
C GLU A 256 -31.51 21.51 31.92
N LEU A 257 -30.81 22.64 31.95
CA LEU A 257 -30.17 23.16 33.15
C LEU A 257 -31.19 23.96 33.98
N ASP A 258 -30.91 24.13 35.27
CA ASP A 258 -31.81 24.78 36.24
C ASP A 258 -32.15 26.25 35.88
N ASP A 259 -31.41 26.86 34.95
CA ASP A 259 -31.63 28.20 34.42
C ASP A 259 -32.59 28.24 33.21
N GLY A 260 -33.14 27.09 32.81
CA GLY A 260 -34.02 26.92 31.66
C GLY A 260 -33.29 26.88 30.31
N THR A 261 -31.95 26.79 30.30
CA THR A 261 -31.18 26.61 29.07
C THR A 261 -31.02 25.13 28.75
N VAL A 262 -31.18 24.81 27.47
CA VAL A 262 -31.06 23.44 26.97
C VAL A 262 -29.67 23.26 26.38
N THR A 263 -28.87 22.36 26.95
CA THR A 263 -27.52 22.07 26.46
C THR A 263 -27.39 20.63 26.00
N HIS A 264 -26.68 20.43 24.88
CA HIS A 264 -26.31 19.10 24.42
C HIS A 264 -24.96 18.72 25.04
N PRO A 265 -24.79 17.49 25.58
CA PRO A 265 -23.54 17.06 26.22
C PRO A 265 -22.31 17.07 25.30
N SER A 266 -22.48 17.25 23.98
CA SER A 266 -21.38 17.43 23.03
C SER A 266 -20.76 18.85 23.03
N GLY A 267 -21.24 19.76 23.87
CA GLY A 267 -20.73 21.15 23.92
C GLY A 267 -21.16 22.03 22.74
N TYR A 268 -22.11 21.56 21.93
CA TYR A 268 -22.68 22.35 20.83
C TYR A 268 -23.77 23.26 21.39
N ILE A 269 -23.51 24.57 21.40
CA ILE A 269 -24.48 25.61 21.76
C ILE A 269 -25.10 26.10 20.46
N PRO A 270 -26.34 25.72 20.11
CA PRO A 270 -27.03 26.32 18.98
C PRO A 270 -27.18 27.84 19.24
N PRO A 271 -26.93 28.70 18.24
CA PRO A 271 -27.04 30.14 18.42
C PRO A 271 -28.47 30.50 18.80
N THR A 272 -28.66 30.98 20.04
CA THR A 272 -29.95 31.51 20.52
C THR A 272 -30.22 32.87 19.90
N ALA A 273 -31.51 33.19 19.73
CA ALA A 273 -32.07 34.28 18.92
C ALA A 273 -31.72 35.73 19.34
N VAL A 274 -30.68 35.94 20.14
CA VAL A 274 -30.21 37.27 20.58
C VAL A 274 -29.14 37.85 19.63
N HIS A 275 -28.59 37.05 18.71
CA HIS A 275 -27.82 37.57 17.58
C HIS A 275 -28.76 37.95 16.43
N GLN A 276 -29.26 39.19 16.50
CA GLN A 276 -30.02 39.85 15.44
C GLN A 276 -29.20 39.85 14.14
N PHE A 277 -29.53 38.97 13.21
CA PHE A 277 -29.20 39.17 11.81
C PHE A 277 -30.07 40.34 11.33
N GLY A 278 -29.43 41.48 11.09
CA GLY A 278 -30.08 42.66 10.53
C GLY A 278 -30.67 42.37 9.15
N ASP A 279 -31.88 42.90 8.97
CA ASP A 279 -32.61 43.17 7.73
C ASP A 279 -32.31 42.29 6.51
N THR A 280 -33.18 41.31 6.30
CA THR A 280 -33.43 40.68 5.00
C THR A 280 -34.89 40.83 4.60
N ASP A 281 -35.28 42.04 4.19
CA ASP A 281 -36.56 42.33 3.53
C ASP A 281 -36.61 41.88 2.04
N HIS A 282 -35.77 40.91 1.64
CA HIS A 282 -35.70 40.45 0.24
C HIS A 282 -35.84 38.95 -0.01
N TYR A 283 -36.11 38.12 1.00
CA TYR A 283 -36.37 36.69 0.78
C TYR A 283 -37.54 36.16 1.60
N SER A 284 -38.70 36.79 1.47
CA SER A 284 -39.98 36.19 1.87
C SER A 284 -40.98 36.26 0.73
N ARG A 285 -40.75 35.48 -0.33
CA ARG A 285 -41.80 35.12 -1.29
C ARG A 285 -42.10 33.63 -1.18
N ALA A 286 -43.05 33.36 -0.29
CA ALA A 286 -43.90 32.18 -0.13
C ALA A 286 -43.67 30.99 -1.07
N HIS A 287 -43.25 29.86 -0.48
CA HIS A 287 -43.49 28.52 -1.00
C HIS A 287 -44.93 28.10 -0.71
N THR A 288 -45.87 28.48 -1.57
CA THR A 288 -47.20 27.86 -1.59
C THR A 288 -47.17 26.64 -2.52
N GLN A 289 -47.80 25.53 -2.10
CA GLN A 289 -47.96 24.30 -2.90
C GLN A 289 -48.54 24.54 -4.30
N THR A 290 -49.25 25.64 -4.49
CA THR A 290 -49.73 26.10 -5.80
C THR A 290 -48.61 26.57 -6.73
N ALA A 291 -47.54 27.19 -6.22
CA ALA A 291 -46.38 27.58 -7.03
C ALA A 291 -45.51 26.37 -7.44
N ALA A 292 -45.44 25.35 -6.58
CA ALA A 292 -44.79 24.08 -6.92
C ALA A 292 -45.58 23.32 -8.01
N ARG A 293 -46.91 23.25 -7.88
CA ARG A 293 -47.77 22.64 -8.92
C ARG A 293 -47.79 23.43 -10.24
N ALA A 294 -47.66 24.75 -10.19
CA ALA A 294 -47.53 25.56 -11.40
C ALA A 294 -46.19 25.31 -12.11
N ARG A 295 -45.08 25.17 -11.36
CA ARG A 295 -43.78 24.79 -11.93
C ARG A 295 -43.78 23.36 -12.47
N ASP A 296 -44.40 22.41 -11.80
CA ASP A 296 -44.49 21.04 -12.31
C ASP A 296 -45.38 20.93 -13.56
N ALA A 297 -46.43 21.77 -13.67
CA ALA A 297 -47.24 21.87 -14.88
C ALA A 297 -46.48 22.57 -16.03
N GLU A 298 -45.64 23.56 -15.72
CA GLU A 298 -44.78 24.26 -16.68
C GLU A 298 -43.67 23.32 -17.21
N ILE A 299 -43.04 22.55 -16.32
CA ILE A 299 -42.00 21.55 -16.66
C ILE A 299 -42.61 20.40 -17.48
N LYS A 300 -43.81 19.90 -17.12
CA LYS A 300 -44.51 18.89 -17.94
C LYS A 300 -44.95 19.39 -19.31
N SER A 301 -45.16 20.70 -19.48
CA SER A 301 -45.50 21.28 -20.79
C SER A 301 -44.26 21.47 -21.68
N LEU A 302 -43.06 21.48 -21.10
CA LEU A 302 -41.78 21.59 -21.81
C LEU A 302 -41.20 20.23 -22.22
N GLU A 303 -41.71 19.12 -21.67
CA GLU A 303 -41.19 17.77 -21.89
C GLU A 303 -41.74 17.04 -23.13
N TYR A 304 -42.60 17.69 -23.94
CA TYR A 304 -43.29 17.06 -25.07
C TYR A 304 -42.86 17.48 -26.48
N HIS A 305 -41.75 18.21 -26.64
CA HIS A 305 -41.22 18.58 -27.96
C HIS A 305 -39.70 18.35 -28.09
N SER A 306 -39.26 17.10 -27.96
CA SER A 306 -37.98 16.65 -28.51
C SER A 306 -38.20 16.10 -29.93
N ASP A 307 -38.57 17.01 -30.84
CA ASP A 307 -38.43 16.76 -32.27
C ASP A 307 -36.92 16.73 -32.58
N PRO A 308 -36.36 15.61 -33.11
CA PRO A 308 -34.93 15.47 -33.36
C PRO A 308 -34.38 16.53 -34.33
N SER A 309 -35.25 17.22 -35.09
CA SER A 309 -34.86 18.35 -35.94
C SER A 309 -34.44 19.61 -35.14
N VAL A 310 -34.88 19.76 -33.89
CA VAL A 310 -34.54 20.91 -33.03
C VAL A 310 -33.16 20.73 -32.40
N GLN A 311 -32.76 19.51 -32.04
CA GLN A 311 -31.41 19.22 -31.56
C GLN A 311 -30.37 19.40 -32.67
N VAL A 312 -30.66 18.99 -33.90
CA VAL A 312 -29.76 19.23 -35.05
C VAL A 312 -29.59 20.73 -35.29
N ARG A 313 -30.66 21.52 -35.22
CA ARG A 313 -30.58 22.99 -35.34
C ARG A 313 -29.85 23.66 -34.17
N GLN A 314 -29.97 23.13 -32.95
CA GLN A 314 -29.20 23.63 -31.82
C GLN A 314 -27.71 23.30 -31.95
N TRP A 315 -27.35 22.12 -32.44
CA TRP A 315 -25.96 21.76 -32.71
C TRP A 315 -25.37 22.55 -33.87
N GLU A 316 -26.12 22.78 -34.95
CA GLU A 316 -25.70 23.67 -36.04
C GLU A 316 -25.53 25.10 -35.55
N ALA A 317 -26.43 25.61 -34.70
CA ALA A 317 -26.30 26.96 -34.13
C ALA A 317 -25.15 27.09 -33.12
N VAL A 318 -24.75 26.02 -32.43
CA VAL A 318 -23.57 26.00 -31.55
C VAL A 318 -22.29 25.95 -32.39
N LYS A 319 -22.29 25.15 -33.46
CA LYS A 319 -21.14 25.03 -34.36
C LYS A 319 -20.92 26.31 -35.18
N GLU A 320 -21.99 26.95 -35.64
CA GLU A 320 -21.94 28.25 -36.32
C GLU A 320 -21.44 29.35 -35.37
N ARG A 321 -21.81 29.30 -34.08
CA ARG A 321 -21.25 30.22 -33.07
C ARG A 321 -19.77 29.96 -32.78
N GLU A 322 -19.33 28.71 -32.80
CA GLU A 322 -17.92 28.34 -32.63
C GLU A 322 -17.06 28.81 -33.83
N GLU A 323 -17.63 28.85 -35.03
CA GLU A 323 -17.00 29.39 -36.24
C GLU A 323 -17.05 30.94 -36.31
N GLU A 324 -18.14 31.58 -35.86
CA GLU A 324 -18.28 33.06 -35.84
C GLU A 324 -17.52 33.73 -34.68
N GLU A 325 -17.50 33.13 -33.50
CA GLU A 325 -16.85 33.73 -32.32
C GLU A 325 -15.31 33.66 -32.41
N GLY A 326 -14.77 32.91 -33.38
CA GLY A 326 -13.34 32.78 -33.60
C GLY A 326 -12.60 32.36 -32.32
N PRO A 327 -11.26 32.36 -32.31
CA PRO A 327 -10.52 31.80 -31.19
C PRO A 327 -10.38 32.86 -30.09
N LEU A 328 -11.51 33.28 -29.50
CA LEU A 328 -11.53 34.18 -28.34
C LEU A 328 -10.73 33.57 -27.17
N MET A 329 -10.75 32.24 -27.06
CA MET A 329 -9.93 31.49 -26.11
C MET A 329 -8.43 31.52 -26.44
N SER A 330 -8.02 31.61 -27.72
CA SER A 330 -6.60 31.77 -28.04
C SER A 330 -6.11 33.17 -27.68
N GLN A 331 -6.93 34.21 -27.87
CA GLN A 331 -6.60 35.59 -27.47
C GLN A 331 -6.51 35.76 -25.94
N LEU A 332 -7.41 35.13 -25.18
CA LEU A 332 -7.34 35.10 -23.70
C LEU A 332 -6.08 34.38 -23.20
N THR A 333 -5.70 33.29 -23.86
CA THR A 333 -4.49 32.53 -23.48
C THR A 333 -3.21 33.31 -23.82
N GLU A 334 -3.20 34.05 -24.92
CA GLU A 334 -2.08 34.91 -25.32
C GLU A 334 -1.91 36.11 -24.38
N GLY A 335 -3.01 36.69 -23.87
CA GLY A 335 -2.98 37.77 -22.88
C GLY A 335 -2.48 37.35 -21.49
N ILE A 336 -2.77 36.12 -21.05
CA ILE A 336 -2.28 35.55 -19.78
C ILE A 336 -0.77 35.26 -19.87
N LEU A 337 -0.28 34.82 -21.03
CA LEU A 337 1.14 34.54 -21.25
C LEU A 337 1.99 35.79 -21.49
N ALA A 338 1.39 36.89 -21.97
CA ALA A 338 2.06 38.17 -22.17
C ALA A 338 2.27 38.99 -20.88
N GLY A 339 1.89 38.45 -19.70
CA GLY A 339 2.24 39.04 -18.40
C GLY A 339 1.40 40.25 -17.96
N GLY A 340 0.19 40.42 -18.53
CA GLY A 340 -0.66 41.60 -18.28
C GLY A 340 -1.65 41.49 -17.10
N VAL A 341 -1.79 40.33 -16.44
CA VAL A 341 -2.79 40.13 -15.38
C VAL A 341 -2.12 39.98 -14.03
N SER A 342 -1.96 41.11 -13.32
CA SER A 342 -1.58 41.11 -11.90
C SER A 342 -2.80 40.82 -11.04
N ALA A 343 -2.95 39.57 -10.60
CA ALA A 343 -3.95 39.21 -9.59
C ALA A 343 -3.46 39.72 -8.22
N ALA A 344 -4.03 40.83 -7.75
CA ALA A 344 -3.86 41.29 -6.39
C ALA A 344 -4.76 40.44 -5.48
N THR A 345 -4.15 39.57 -4.66
CA THR A 345 -4.88 38.84 -3.62
C THR A 345 -5.02 39.73 -2.39
N GLU A 346 -6.22 40.25 -2.14
CA GLU A 346 -6.55 40.86 -0.85
C GLU A 346 -6.69 39.76 0.23
N PRO A 347 -6.03 39.89 1.39
CA PRO A 347 -6.18 38.95 2.49
C PRO A 347 -7.60 39.07 3.08
N LYS A 348 -8.31 37.94 3.18
CA LYS A 348 -9.61 37.86 3.86
C LYS A 348 -9.43 37.81 5.37
N ASP A 349 -10.12 38.70 6.09
CA ASP A 349 -10.11 38.80 7.56
C ASP A 349 -10.73 37.59 8.31
N SER A 350 -11.37 36.65 7.61
CA SER A 350 -12.14 35.57 8.25
C SER A 350 -11.34 34.30 8.59
N LYS A 351 -10.00 34.36 8.57
CA LYS A 351 -9.15 33.20 8.88
C LYS A 351 -8.39 33.40 10.19
N ILE A 352 -9.13 33.62 11.27
CA ILE A 352 -8.60 33.53 12.63
C ILE A 352 -8.53 32.04 12.99
N PRO A 353 -7.33 31.45 13.21
CA PRO A 353 -7.24 30.08 13.70
C PRO A 353 -7.93 30.00 15.05
N THR A 354 -8.85 29.06 15.23
CA THR A 354 -9.55 28.85 16.50
C THR A 354 -8.54 28.31 17.52
N GLU A 355 -8.16 29.16 18.48
CA GLU A 355 -7.22 28.81 19.53
C GLU A 355 -7.88 27.82 20.50
N LEU A 356 -7.20 26.72 20.82
CA LEU A 356 -7.68 25.73 21.78
C LEU A 356 -7.26 26.17 23.19
N HIS A 357 -8.21 26.16 24.12
CA HIS A 357 -7.90 26.33 25.54
C HIS A 357 -7.04 25.14 25.97
N GLY A 358 -5.86 25.41 26.56
CA GLY A 358 -4.91 24.38 26.94
C GLY A 358 -5.52 23.37 27.90
N VAL A 359 -5.28 22.08 27.66
CA VAL A 359 -5.70 20.99 28.56
C VAL A 359 -5.04 21.19 29.93
N HIS A 360 -5.83 21.15 31.01
CA HIS A 360 -5.29 21.19 32.37
C HIS A 360 -4.53 19.89 32.64
N ILE A 361 -3.22 20.00 32.82
CA ILE A 361 -2.38 18.93 33.36
C ILE A 361 -1.99 19.40 34.77
N ASP A 362 -2.28 18.58 35.79
CA ASP A 362 -1.97 18.84 37.20
C ASP A 362 -2.55 20.14 37.78
N ALA A 363 -3.79 20.48 37.42
CA ALA A 363 -4.54 21.67 37.89
C ALA A 363 -3.90 23.04 37.56
N VAL A 364 -2.87 23.08 36.71
CA VAL A 364 -2.25 24.32 36.23
C VAL A 364 -2.77 24.63 34.82
N ALA A 365 -3.34 25.83 34.65
CA ALA A 365 -3.84 26.29 33.36
C ALA A 365 -2.67 26.55 32.40
N GLN A 366 -2.58 25.78 31.31
CA GLN A 366 -1.64 26.04 30.23
C GLN A 366 -2.10 27.27 29.41
N PRO A 367 -1.18 28.13 28.94
CA PRO A 367 -1.53 29.24 28.04
C PRO A 367 -2.11 28.71 26.72
N MET A 368 -2.86 29.55 26.01
CA MET A 368 -3.47 29.18 24.72
C MET A 368 -2.42 28.65 23.74
N GLN A 369 -2.69 27.49 23.15
CA GLN A 369 -1.80 26.84 22.19
C GLN A 369 -2.51 26.66 20.85
N HIS A 370 -1.75 26.84 19.77
CA HIS A 370 -2.22 26.42 18.46
C HIS A 370 -2.26 24.89 18.40
N PRO A 371 -3.18 24.23 17.66
CA PRO A 371 -3.22 22.77 17.50
C PRO A 371 -1.93 22.14 16.95
N SER A 372 -0.99 22.96 16.45
CA SER A 372 0.36 22.52 16.07
C SER A 372 1.37 22.47 17.23
N GLY A 373 0.95 22.73 18.47
CA GLY A 373 1.83 22.84 19.64
C GLY A 373 2.63 24.14 19.72
N PHE A 374 2.25 25.16 18.94
CA PHE A 374 2.93 26.46 18.94
C PHE A 374 2.31 27.38 19.99
N ILE A 375 3.13 27.88 20.91
CA ILE A 375 2.73 28.85 21.94
C ILE A 375 3.14 30.25 21.45
N PRO A 376 2.19 31.15 21.15
CA PRO A 376 2.54 32.50 20.74
C PRO A 376 3.22 33.26 21.90
N PRO A 377 4.22 34.11 21.62
CA PRO A 377 4.91 34.87 22.66
C PRO A 377 3.92 35.83 23.34
N THR A 378 3.75 35.69 24.65
CA THR A 378 2.92 36.59 25.47
C THR A 378 3.67 37.89 25.79
N ALA A 379 2.92 38.94 26.11
CA ALA A 379 3.43 40.30 26.32
C ALA A 379 4.49 40.44 27.44
N GLY A 380 4.71 39.40 28.25
CA GLY A 380 5.77 39.34 29.26
C GLY A 380 7.14 38.86 28.74
N MET A 381 7.24 38.36 27.49
CA MET A 381 8.52 37.90 26.94
C MET A 381 9.41 39.08 26.56
N ALA A 382 10.67 39.06 27.03
CA ALA A 382 11.64 40.09 26.72
C ALA A 382 11.93 40.13 25.21
N ARG A 383 11.94 41.35 24.65
CA ARG A 383 12.11 41.60 23.21
C ARG A 383 13.49 41.11 22.74
N GLY A 384 13.58 39.86 22.26
CA GLY A 384 14.84 39.29 21.74
C GLY A 384 15.02 37.77 21.92
N GLU A 385 14.22 37.09 22.76
CA GLU A 385 14.25 35.63 22.87
C GLU A 385 13.62 34.98 21.62
N LYS A 386 14.42 34.18 20.89
CA LYS A 386 14.01 33.49 19.65
C LYS A 386 13.77 31.99 19.83
N ASP A 387 13.86 31.49 21.05
CA ASP A 387 13.67 30.07 21.32
C ASP A 387 12.19 29.77 21.47
N ALA A 388 11.60 29.18 20.43
CA ALA A 388 10.28 28.56 20.52
C ALA A 388 10.39 27.38 21.51
N ARG A 389 9.96 27.59 22.76
CA ARG A 389 9.94 26.53 23.77
C ARG A 389 8.83 25.53 23.44
N THR A 390 9.23 24.31 23.08
CA THR A 390 8.33 23.14 23.01
C THR A 390 8.25 22.39 24.34
N GLU A 391 8.94 22.85 25.37
CA GLU A 391 8.99 22.20 26.68
C GLU A 391 7.98 22.83 27.64
N VAL A 392 7.26 21.97 28.38
CA VAL A 392 6.30 22.34 29.42
C VAL A 392 7.05 23.07 30.54
N ILE A 393 6.71 24.33 30.80
CA ILE A 393 7.31 25.12 31.88
C ILE A 393 6.84 24.53 33.22
N PRO A 394 7.74 24.07 34.10
CA PRO A 394 7.36 23.68 35.46
C PRO A 394 6.89 24.94 36.22
N GLY A 395 5.63 24.93 36.65
CA GLY A 395 5.01 26.08 37.33
C GLY A 395 5.67 26.39 38.67
N GLU A 396 5.89 27.67 38.93
CA GLU A 396 6.33 28.20 40.21
C GLU A 396 5.20 28.08 41.25
N HIS A 397 5.50 27.57 42.44
CA HIS A 397 4.53 27.27 43.49
C HIS A 397 3.70 28.50 43.90
N ILE A 398 2.38 28.46 43.64
CA ILE A 398 1.40 29.41 44.17
C ILE A 398 0.97 28.94 45.57
N PRO A 399 0.94 29.82 46.60
CA PRO A 399 0.52 29.46 47.95
C PRO A 399 -0.97 29.08 48.02
N PRO A 400 -1.37 28.20 48.97
CA PRO A 400 -2.62 27.46 48.90
C PRO A 400 -3.76 28.19 49.63
N GLU A 401 -4.39 29.18 49.00
CA GLU A 401 -5.66 29.73 49.53
C GLU A 401 -6.61 30.11 48.38
N LEU A 402 -7.18 29.13 47.67
CA LEU A 402 -8.45 29.28 46.94
C LEU A 402 -9.23 27.95 46.93
N PRO A 403 -10.58 28.01 46.89
CA PRO A 403 -11.44 26.85 47.09
C PRO A 403 -11.38 25.86 45.92
N ILE A 404 -11.27 24.58 46.26
CA ILE A 404 -11.22 23.42 45.37
C ILE A 404 -12.55 23.30 44.63
N ALA A 405 -12.52 23.39 43.29
CA ALA A 405 -13.65 23.09 42.43
C ALA A 405 -13.78 21.57 42.22
N GLU A 406 -15.01 21.06 42.23
CA GLU A 406 -15.33 19.63 42.05
C GLU A 406 -14.84 19.06 40.72
N GLU A 407 -14.08 17.96 40.79
CA GLU A 407 -13.56 17.22 39.64
C GLU A 407 -14.70 16.59 38.83
N ARG A 408 -14.77 16.88 37.52
CA ARG A 408 -15.61 16.13 36.58
C ARG A 408 -14.82 14.96 35.98
N PRO A 409 -15.42 13.76 35.86
CA PRO A 409 -14.74 12.60 35.28
C PRO A 409 -14.47 12.79 33.77
N PRO A 410 -13.36 12.26 33.24
CA PRO A 410 -12.95 12.46 31.85
C PRO A 410 -13.88 11.73 30.87
N THR A 411 -14.62 12.49 30.08
CA THR A 411 -15.25 12.04 28.83
C THR A 411 -14.28 12.32 27.68
N PHE A 412 -13.61 11.27 27.17
CA PHE A 412 -13.33 10.97 25.76
C PHE A 412 -12.24 9.89 25.65
N SER A 413 -12.60 8.71 25.12
CA SER A 413 -11.65 7.70 24.67
C SER A 413 -11.24 8.00 23.22
N SER A 414 -9.99 8.38 22.99
CA SER A 414 -9.39 8.30 21.65
C SER A 414 -9.04 6.85 21.36
N SER A 415 -9.66 6.29 20.32
CA SER A 415 -9.40 4.97 19.79
C SER A 415 -8.06 4.93 19.04
N ASP A 416 -7.00 4.55 19.74
CA ASP A 416 -5.80 3.94 19.16
C ASP A 416 -5.60 2.59 19.85
N SER A 417 -5.98 1.52 19.17
CA SER A 417 -5.82 0.14 19.67
C SER A 417 -4.38 -0.32 19.47
N PRO A 418 -3.59 -0.60 20.53
CA PRO A 418 -2.36 -1.35 20.36
C PRO A 418 -2.71 -2.82 20.08
N LEU A 419 -1.93 -3.46 19.20
CA LEU A 419 -2.02 -4.87 18.87
C LEU A 419 -2.10 -5.72 20.15
N SER A 420 -3.21 -6.46 20.28
CA SER A 420 -3.35 -7.53 21.26
C SER A 420 -2.49 -8.71 20.82
N THR A 421 -1.28 -8.82 21.34
CA THR A 421 -0.51 -10.06 21.30
C THR A 421 -1.19 -11.07 22.22
N THR A 422 -2.05 -11.91 21.64
CA THR A 422 -2.60 -13.08 22.31
C THR A 422 -1.48 -14.12 22.43
N THR A 423 -0.74 -14.07 23.55
CA THR A 423 0.21 -15.11 23.92
C THR A 423 -0.59 -16.32 24.40
N THR A 424 -0.78 -17.30 23.52
CA THR A 424 -1.36 -18.60 23.84
C THR A 424 -0.41 -19.36 24.77
N PHE A 425 -0.73 -19.38 26.06
CA PHE A 425 -0.09 -20.28 27.03
C PHE A 425 -0.76 -21.65 26.92
N LEU A 426 0.01 -22.66 26.49
CA LEU A 426 -0.31 -24.07 26.72
C LEU A 426 0.11 -24.37 28.17
N GLU A 427 -0.87 -24.41 29.07
CA GLU A 427 -0.69 -24.86 30.45
C GLU A 427 -0.89 -26.38 30.46
N SER A 428 0.18 -27.13 30.76
CA SER A 428 0.15 -28.58 30.92
C SER A 428 -0.44 -28.92 32.29
N ASP A 429 -1.50 -29.72 32.29
CA ASP A 429 -2.18 -30.24 33.47
C ASP A 429 -1.27 -31.12 34.32
N ASP A 430 -1.04 -30.70 35.56
CA ASP A 430 -0.91 -31.62 36.69
C ASP A 430 -1.24 -30.87 37.98
N VAL A 431 -2.38 -31.23 38.59
CA VAL A 431 -2.63 -31.38 40.05
C VAL A 431 -4.15 -31.45 40.27
N GLN A 432 -4.62 -32.67 40.49
CA GLN A 432 -5.88 -32.93 41.16
C GLN A 432 -5.84 -32.40 42.61
N SER A 433 -6.81 -31.59 43.01
CA SER A 433 -7.72 -31.90 44.14
C SER A 433 -8.49 -30.68 44.65
N SER A 434 -9.82 -30.82 44.56
CA SER A 434 -10.83 -30.40 45.55
C SER A 434 -10.82 -28.95 46.07
N VAL A 435 -11.66 -28.09 45.48
CA VAL A 435 -12.62 -27.28 46.24
C VAL A 435 -13.90 -27.08 45.39
N GLU A 436 -14.94 -27.86 45.68
CA GLU A 436 -16.32 -27.53 45.32
C GLU A 436 -16.81 -26.37 46.19
N ARG A 437 -17.15 -25.23 45.57
CA ARG A 437 -18.19 -24.29 46.05
C ARG A 437 -18.54 -23.25 44.97
N SER A 438 -19.68 -23.49 44.33
CA SER A 438 -20.70 -22.53 43.86
C SER A 438 -20.26 -21.38 42.93
N LEU A 439 -20.49 -21.45 41.60
CA LEU A 439 -21.72 -21.00 40.88
C LEU A 439 -22.12 -19.57 41.28
N THR A 440 -21.94 -18.52 40.47
CA THR A 440 -22.64 -18.26 39.21
C THR A 440 -21.88 -17.24 38.31
N ARG A 441 -20.92 -17.70 37.49
CA ARG A 441 -20.31 -16.84 36.45
C ARG A 441 -19.69 -17.65 35.28
N SER A 442 -20.32 -18.74 34.83
CA SER A 442 -19.71 -19.68 33.86
C SER A 442 -20.51 -19.94 32.57
N GLY A 443 -21.38 -19.00 32.15
CA GLY A 443 -22.13 -19.15 30.89
C GLY A 443 -21.33 -18.80 29.63
N SER A 444 -20.55 -17.71 29.67
CA SER A 444 -19.94 -17.12 28.47
C SER A 444 -18.61 -17.75 28.05
N GLN A 445 -17.83 -18.34 28.96
CA GLN A 445 -16.56 -19.01 28.61
C GLN A 445 -16.76 -20.31 27.83
N SER A 446 -17.91 -20.99 28.00
CA SER A 446 -18.18 -22.25 27.29
C SER A 446 -18.41 -22.08 25.78
N LEU A 447 -18.91 -20.91 25.34
CA LEU A 447 -19.19 -20.66 23.93
C LEU A 447 -17.92 -20.31 23.15
N VAL A 448 -17.03 -19.51 23.72
CA VAL A 448 -15.76 -19.14 23.08
C VAL A 448 -14.92 -20.40 22.82
N ASN A 449 -14.81 -21.28 23.82
CA ASN A 449 -14.07 -22.54 23.67
C ASN A 449 -14.64 -23.45 22.57
N ARG A 450 -15.97 -23.48 22.39
CA ARG A 450 -16.59 -24.29 21.34
C ARG A 450 -16.31 -23.77 19.93
N PHE A 451 -16.27 -22.45 19.74
CA PHE A 451 -15.90 -21.87 18.45
C PHE A 451 -14.43 -22.16 18.12
N ASP A 452 -13.55 -22.04 19.10
CA ASP A 452 -12.12 -22.33 18.92
C ASP A 452 -11.87 -23.82 18.63
N GLU A 453 -12.61 -24.72 19.28
CA GLU A 453 -12.53 -26.17 19.03
C GLU A 453 -13.04 -26.52 17.62
N HIS A 454 -14.19 -25.99 17.21
CA HIS A 454 -14.72 -26.21 15.87
C HIS A 454 -13.79 -25.65 14.78
N LEU A 455 -13.23 -24.45 14.99
CA LEU A 455 -12.24 -23.89 14.07
C LEU A 455 -11.03 -24.80 13.97
N ARG A 456 -10.50 -25.28 15.10
CA ARG A 456 -9.36 -26.21 15.12
C ARG A 456 -9.64 -27.49 14.33
N GLU A 457 -10.83 -28.07 14.45
CA GLU A 457 -11.24 -29.23 13.66
C GLU A 457 -11.27 -28.92 12.15
N VAL A 458 -11.85 -27.78 11.75
CA VAL A 458 -11.89 -27.35 10.34
C VAL A 458 -10.47 -27.15 9.80
N ARG A 459 -9.57 -26.54 10.59
CA ARG A 459 -8.17 -26.35 10.21
C ARG A 459 -7.42 -27.66 10.04
N LEU A 460 -7.63 -28.62 10.93
CA LEU A 460 -7.05 -29.95 10.79
C LEU A 460 -7.55 -30.66 9.53
N GLN A 461 -8.85 -30.55 9.22
CA GLN A 461 -9.42 -31.14 8.00
C GLN A 461 -8.77 -30.55 6.75
N TYR A 462 -8.76 -29.22 6.60
CA TYR A 462 -8.16 -28.65 5.40
C TYR A 462 -6.64 -28.77 5.37
N ALA A 463 -5.94 -28.83 6.51
CA ALA A 463 -4.48 -29.04 6.51
C ALA A 463 -4.14 -30.35 5.79
N THR A 464 -4.89 -31.43 6.04
CA THR A 464 -4.70 -32.70 5.33
C THR A 464 -4.99 -32.60 3.82
N HIS A 465 -5.98 -31.79 3.42
CA HIS A 465 -6.30 -31.55 2.01
C HIS A 465 -5.23 -30.71 1.31
N ILE A 466 -4.73 -29.67 1.98
CA ILE A 466 -3.76 -28.73 1.42
C ILE A 466 -2.46 -29.43 1.05
N HIS A 467 -2.06 -30.49 1.76
CA HIS A 467 -0.90 -31.31 1.40
C HIS A 467 -1.03 -32.00 0.04
N GLN A 468 -2.25 -32.38 -0.35
CA GLN A 468 -2.50 -33.00 -1.65
C GLN A 468 -2.65 -31.92 -2.72
N GLU A 469 -3.31 -30.83 -2.37
CA GLU A 469 -3.78 -29.80 -3.28
C GLU A 469 -3.65 -28.42 -2.65
N PRO A 470 -2.75 -27.54 -3.14
CA PRO A 470 -2.55 -26.23 -2.53
C PRO A 470 -3.83 -25.39 -2.60
N PHE A 471 -4.14 -24.68 -1.52
CA PHE A 471 -5.22 -23.70 -1.48
C PHE A 471 -4.83 -22.43 -2.23
N TRP A 472 -3.66 -21.87 -1.94
CA TRP A 472 -3.11 -20.72 -2.64
C TRP A 472 -2.23 -21.18 -3.80
N ARG A 473 -2.58 -20.78 -5.01
CA ARG A 473 -1.82 -21.12 -6.22
C ARG A 473 -1.24 -19.86 -6.85
N PRO A 474 0.03 -19.86 -7.28
CA PRO A 474 0.62 -18.71 -7.94
C PRO A 474 0.01 -18.55 -9.33
N LEU A 475 -0.68 -17.44 -9.55
CA LEU A 475 -1.27 -17.09 -10.84
C LEU A 475 -0.22 -16.42 -11.74
N LEU A 476 0.52 -15.46 -11.18
CA LEU A 476 1.55 -14.69 -11.87
C LEU A 476 2.63 -14.26 -10.87
N SER A 477 3.90 -14.26 -11.29
CA SER A 477 5.02 -13.76 -10.50
C SER A 477 5.97 -12.89 -11.34
N PHE A 478 6.51 -11.85 -10.72
CA PHE A 478 7.50 -10.93 -11.29
C PHE A 478 8.75 -10.93 -10.43
N THR A 479 9.84 -11.46 -10.95
CA THR A 479 11.16 -11.40 -10.32
C THR A 479 11.92 -10.18 -10.85
N VAL A 480 12.27 -9.26 -9.96
CA VAL A 480 13.00 -8.02 -10.29
C VAL A 480 14.29 -7.95 -9.49
N SER A 481 15.28 -7.23 -10.02
CA SER A 481 16.66 -7.22 -9.49
C SER A 481 16.82 -6.59 -8.11
N THR A 482 15.86 -5.78 -7.61
CA THR A 482 15.99 -5.11 -6.31
C THR A 482 14.67 -5.06 -5.54
N ARG A 483 14.76 -5.04 -4.21
CA ARG A 483 13.62 -4.92 -3.28
C ARG A 483 12.78 -3.66 -3.52
N PRO A 484 13.36 -2.46 -3.71
CA PRO A 484 12.55 -1.26 -3.93
C PRO A 484 11.70 -1.30 -5.21
N LEU A 485 12.22 -1.92 -6.29
CA LEU A 485 11.44 -2.18 -7.50
C LEU A 485 10.25 -3.10 -7.20
N ALA A 486 10.48 -4.18 -6.46
CA ALA A 486 9.43 -5.12 -6.07
C ALA A 486 8.35 -4.46 -5.21
N ILE A 487 8.75 -3.63 -4.22
CA ILE A 487 7.82 -2.85 -3.38
C ILE A 487 6.97 -1.92 -4.23
N THR A 488 7.57 -1.26 -5.22
CA THR A 488 6.86 -0.35 -6.10
C THR A 488 5.84 -1.11 -6.94
N LEU A 489 6.25 -2.22 -7.55
CA LEU A 489 5.40 -3.05 -8.40
C LEU A 489 4.22 -3.62 -7.60
N ALA A 490 4.47 -4.21 -6.43
CA ALA A 490 3.44 -4.77 -5.56
C ALA A 490 2.45 -3.70 -5.06
N ARG A 491 2.95 -2.52 -4.68
CA ARG A 491 2.08 -1.41 -4.24
C ARG A 491 1.17 -0.94 -5.38
N LEU A 492 1.70 -0.85 -6.60
CA LEU A 492 0.93 -0.40 -7.76
C LEU A 492 -0.05 -1.45 -8.27
N SER A 493 0.20 -2.74 -8.01
CA SER A 493 -0.66 -3.84 -8.42
C SER A 493 -1.80 -4.15 -7.45
N GLN A 494 -1.80 -3.60 -6.24
CA GLN A 494 -2.91 -3.73 -5.28
C GLN A 494 -4.15 -2.91 -5.66
N SER A 495 -4.01 -1.96 -6.57
CA SER A 495 -5.11 -1.07 -6.98
C SER A 495 -5.12 -0.85 -8.49
N SER A 496 -6.28 -0.41 -9.00
CA SER A 496 -6.42 0.10 -10.36
C SER A 496 -5.51 1.32 -10.60
N GLU A 497 -5.36 1.74 -11.85
CA GLU A 497 -4.58 2.94 -12.23
C GLU A 497 -4.96 4.20 -11.43
N LYS A 498 -6.26 4.36 -11.16
CA LYS A 498 -6.80 5.49 -10.40
C LYS A 498 -6.57 5.36 -8.89
N GLY A 499 -6.01 4.25 -8.42
CA GLY A 499 -5.87 3.91 -7.01
C GLY A 499 -7.16 3.39 -6.36
N LEU A 500 -8.19 3.12 -7.16
CA LEU A 500 -9.43 2.54 -6.67
C LEU A 500 -9.27 1.01 -6.50
N PRO A 501 -9.94 0.39 -5.52
CA PRO A 501 -9.99 -1.06 -5.39
C PRO A 501 -10.54 -1.73 -6.63
N PHE A 502 -10.03 -2.91 -7.00
CA PHE A 502 -10.44 -3.61 -8.24
C PHE A 502 -11.94 -3.89 -8.34
N HIS A 503 -12.61 -4.20 -7.22
CA HIS A 503 -14.06 -4.47 -7.23
C HIS A 503 -14.89 -3.26 -7.66
N THR A 504 -14.36 -2.03 -7.51
CA THR A 504 -15.03 -0.80 -7.97
C THR A 504 -14.79 -0.51 -9.45
N ALA A 505 -13.80 -1.17 -10.06
CA ALA A 505 -13.47 -1.00 -11.48
C ALA A 505 -14.28 -1.93 -12.39
N VAL A 506 -14.95 -2.95 -11.85
CA VAL A 506 -15.82 -3.84 -12.61
C VAL A 506 -17.13 -3.09 -12.92
N SER A 507 -17.36 -2.79 -14.19
CA SER A 507 -18.63 -2.20 -14.64
C SER A 507 -19.78 -3.19 -14.44
N GLU A 508 -20.93 -2.71 -13.97
CA GLU A 508 -22.15 -3.52 -13.87
C GLU A 508 -22.70 -3.91 -15.26
N GLU A 509 -22.40 -3.11 -16.29
CA GLU A 509 -22.91 -3.30 -17.65
C GLU A 509 -22.27 -4.51 -18.36
N ASP A 510 -21.01 -4.82 -18.04
CA ASP A 510 -20.30 -6.02 -18.51
C ASP A 510 -20.78 -7.30 -17.81
N GLY A 511 -21.83 -7.19 -16.99
CA GLY A 511 -22.33 -8.15 -16.02
C GLY A 511 -22.84 -9.48 -16.56
N LYS A 512 -23.18 -9.57 -17.86
CA LYS A 512 -24.06 -10.65 -18.35
C LYS A 512 -23.33 -11.93 -18.78
N ASP A 513 -22.12 -11.83 -19.33
CA ASP A 513 -21.54 -12.98 -20.05
C ASP A 513 -20.41 -13.69 -19.28
N ILE A 514 -19.72 -12.98 -18.37
CA ILE A 514 -18.54 -13.49 -17.67
C ILE A 514 -18.79 -13.46 -16.16
N PRO A 515 -18.45 -14.52 -15.40
CA PRO A 515 -18.59 -14.49 -13.95
C PRO A 515 -17.71 -13.40 -13.33
N TYR A 516 -18.19 -12.76 -12.26
CA TYR A 516 -17.49 -11.67 -11.58
C TYR A 516 -16.05 -12.03 -11.17
N SER A 517 -15.82 -13.28 -10.75
CA SER A 517 -14.48 -13.80 -10.41
C SER A 517 -13.50 -13.76 -11.57
N ALA A 518 -13.91 -14.24 -12.75
CA ALA A 518 -13.07 -14.22 -13.95
C ALA A 518 -12.75 -12.78 -14.37
N ARG A 519 -13.73 -11.87 -14.33
CA ARG A 519 -13.47 -10.44 -14.59
C ARG A 519 -12.45 -9.84 -13.63
N MET A 520 -12.55 -10.17 -12.34
CA MET A 520 -11.60 -9.70 -11.34
C MET A 520 -10.19 -10.24 -11.56
N GLN A 521 -10.09 -11.50 -12.00
CA GLN A 521 -8.84 -12.14 -12.37
C GLN A 521 -8.23 -11.42 -13.60
N ASP A 522 -9.01 -11.22 -14.66
CA ASP A 522 -8.59 -10.56 -15.89
C ASP A 522 -8.09 -9.13 -15.64
N ILE A 523 -8.83 -8.32 -14.89
CA ILE A 523 -8.43 -6.94 -14.56
C ILE A 523 -7.10 -6.92 -13.78
N ARG A 524 -6.88 -7.89 -12.88
CA ARG A 524 -5.64 -7.99 -12.10
C ARG A 524 -4.46 -8.44 -12.96
N LEU A 525 -4.67 -9.44 -13.81
CA LEU A 525 -3.68 -9.92 -14.77
C LEU A 525 -3.28 -8.79 -15.73
N GLU A 526 -4.25 -8.09 -16.29
CA GLU A 526 -4.04 -6.94 -17.18
C GLU A 526 -3.25 -5.84 -16.47
N ARG A 527 -3.64 -5.51 -15.23
CA ARG A 527 -2.95 -4.50 -14.44
C ARG A 527 -1.48 -4.88 -14.19
N MET A 528 -1.23 -6.13 -13.81
CA MET A 528 0.12 -6.64 -13.58
C MET A 528 0.95 -6.67 -14.86
N ARG A 529 0.36 -7.07 -15.99
CA ARG A 529 0.97 -7.02 -17.32
C ARG A 529 1.41 -5.60 -17.69
N MET A 530 0.48 -4.64 -17.61
CA MET A 530 0.76 -3.25 -17.92
C MET A 530 1.86 -2.66 -17.04
N LEU A 531 1.85 -2.96 -15.74
CA LEU A 531 2.91 -2.52 -14.82
C LEU A 531 4.27 -3.16 -15.15
N GLY A 532 4.31 -4.44 -15.49
CA GLY A 532 5.52 -5.13 -15.95
C GLY A 532 6.08 -4.48 -17.22
N LEU A 533 5.22 -4.16 -18.18
CA LEU A 533 5.59 -3.49 -19.43
C LEU A 533 6.13 -2.08 -19.17
N GLU A 534 5.46 -1.28 -18.36
CA GLU A 534 5.92 0.07 -17.98
C GLU A 534 7.26 0.02 -17.24
N LEU A 535 7.40 -0.92 -16.30
CA LEU A 535 8.65 -1.15 -15.57
C LEU A 535 9.78 -1.51 -16.54
N SER A 536 9.54 -2.42 -17.49
CA SER A 536 10.53 -2.83 -18.49
C SER A 536 10.97 -1.66 -19.38
N LYS A 537 10.03 -0.82 -19.86
CA LYS A 537 10.30 0.39 -20.64
C LYS A 537 11.16 1.38 -19.83
N LEU A 538 10.86 1.55 -18.55
CA LEU A 538 11.62 2.43 -17.66
C LEU A 538 13.03 1.90 -17.41
N LEU A 539 13.20 0.59 -17.21
CA LEU A 539 14.53 -0.02 -17.03
C LEU A 539 15.37 -0.02 -18.33
N ALA A 540 14.72 -0.16 -19.48
CA ALA A 540 15.34 0.02 -20.80
C ALA A 540 15.79 1.47 -21.08
N GLY A 541 15.34 2.44 -20.29
CA GLY A 541 15.67 3.86 -20.49
C GLY A 541 14.80 4.56 -21.53
N ALA A 542 13.68 3.95 -21.95
CA ALA A 542 12.73 4.50 -22.93
C ALA A 542 12.23 5.90 -22.53
N ALA A 543 11.88 6.07 -21.26
CA ALA A 543 11.41 7.31 -20.70
C ALA A 543 12.57 7.98 -19.96
N ARG A 544 13.30 8.86 -20.68
CA ARG A 544 14.27 9.84 -20.14
C ARG A 544 15.16 9.27 -19.03
N SER A 545 16.01 8.31 -19.41
CA SER A 545 17.06 7.71 -18.58
C SER A 545 16.60 6.88 -17.36
N GLY A 546 15.33 6.49 -17.32
CA GLY A 546 14.82 5.46 -16.41
C GLY A 546 14.50 5.97 -15.00
N PHE A 547 14.63 5.10 -13.99
CA PHE A 547 14.29 5.48 -12.62
C PHE A 547 15.32 6.41 -11.99
N ALA A 548 14.93 7.65 -11.72
CA ALA A 548 15.73 8.59 -10.95
C ALA A 548 16.04 8.05 -9.54
N GLY A 549 17.32 8.01 -9.19
CA GLY A 549 17.82 7.56 -7.89
C GLY A 549 17.87 6.04 -7.71
N ILE A 550 17.52 5.23 -8.72
CA ILE A 550 17.62 3.76 -8.59
C ILE A 550 19.08 3.34 -8.42
N ARG A 551 19.29 2.38 -7.52
CA ARG A 551 20.59 1.78 -7.20
C ARG A 551 20.45 0.26 -7.37
N PHE A 552 21.46 -0.39 -7.93
CA PHE A 552 21.55 -1.85 -8.03
C PHE A 552 22.64 -2.43 -7.14
N ALA A 553 23.47 -1.58 -6.53
CA ALA A 553 24.42 -1.98 -5.50
C ALA A 553 24.49 -0.92 -4.39
N PRO A 554 24.88 -1.29 -3.15
CA PRO A 554 25.01 -0.35 -2.02
C PRO A 554 25.94 0.84 -2.30
N LYS A 555 27.01 0.59 -3.07
CA LYS A 555 28.05 1.58 -3.40
C LYS A 555 27.65 2.52 -4.53
N GLU A 556 26.56 2.23 -5.24
CA GLU A 556 26.08 3.08 -6.32
C GLU A 556 25.37 4.30 -5.75
N LYS A 557 25.71 5.49 -6.25
CA LYS A 557 25.08 6.74 -5.81
C LYS A 557 23.62 6.83 -6.25
N GLY A 558 23.25 6.09 -7.29
CA GLY A 558 21.94 6.06 -7.92
C GLY A 558 21.96 6.79 -9.27
N ARG A 559 21.11 6.35 -10.20
CA ARG A 559 20.99 6.97 -11.52
C ARG A 559 20.50 8.43 -11.38
N HIS A 560 20.95 9.34 -12.25
CA HIS A 560 20.63 10.79 -12.24
C HIS A 560 21.20 11.65 -11.10
N ILE A 561 21.85 11.08 -10.08
CA ILE A 561 22.49 11.88 -9.03
C ILE A 561 23.87 12.39 -9.47
N THR A 562 24.53 11.63 -10.34
CA THR A 562 25.79 11.99 -10.99
C THR A 562 25.59 12.04 -12.49
N VAL A 563 26.22 13.03 -13.15
CA VAL A 563 26.24 13.18 -14.62
C VAL A 563 26.78 11.91 -15.31
N ASP A 564 27.62 11.15 -14.60
CA ASP A 564 28.17 9.88 -15.07
C ASP A 564 27.10 8.77 -15.06
N GLY A 565 26.66 8.35 -16.25
CA GLY A 565 25.85 7.15 -16.46
C GLY A 565 24.40 7.38 -16.91
N GLU A 566 23.99 8.61 -17.19
CA GLU A 566 22.65 8.89 -17.75
C GLU A 566 22.49 8.30 -19.16
N ASP A 567 23.54 8.38 -19.98
CA ASP A 567 23.50 7.95 -21.38
C ASP A 567 23.61 6.43 -21.59
N ARG A 568 24.06 5.68 -20.58
CA ARG A 568 24.24 4.23 -20.71
C ARG A 568 22.96 3.51 -20.29
N PRO A 569 22.43 2.56 -21.09
CA PRO A 569 21.32 1.73 -20.67
C PRO A 569 21.73 0.91 -19.43
N ILE A 570 20.76 0.57 -18.59
CA ILE A 570 20.99 -0.35 -17.46
C ILE A 570 21.43 -1.69 -18.04
N GLU A 571 22.46 -2.31 -17.44
CA GLU A 571 22.95 -3.63 -17.85
C GLU A 571 21.81 -4.64 -17.88
N TRP A 572 21.79 -5.51 -18.90
CA TRP A 572 20.70 -6.46 -19.11
C TRP A 572 20.35 -7.27 -17.85
N GLU A 573 21.36 -7.79 -17.16
CA GLU A 573 21.22 -8.58 -15.92
C GLU A 573 20.44 -7.86 -14.80
N ARG A 574 20.48 -6.52 -14.80
CA ARG A 574 19.83 -5.68 -13.79
C ARG A 574 18.46 -5.16 -14.22
N ARG A 575 18.19 -5.13 -15.53
CA ARG A 575 16.90 -4.66 -16.10
C ARG A 575 15.95 -5.80 -16.45
N VAL A 576 16.43 -7.02 -16.63
CA VAL A 576 15.59 -8.14 -17.00
C VAL A 576 14.61 -8.50 -15.87
N ILE A 577 13.38 -8.79 -16.26
CA ILE A 577 12.28 -9.10 -15.35
C ILE A 577 11.87 -10.55 -15.59
N GLY A 578 11.87 -11.38 -14.55
CA GLY A 578 11.37 -12.75 -14.63
C GLY A 578 9.87 -12.75 -14.54
N VAL A 579 9.17 -13.37 -15.48
CA VAL A 579 7.72 -13.47 -15.50
C VAL A 579 7.34 -14.95 -15.41
N GLY A 580 7.00 -15.40 -14.21
CA GLY A 580 6.52 -16.76 -14.01
C GLY A 580 4.99 -16.80 -14.12
N VAL A 581 4.47 -17.67 -14.98
CA VAL A 581 3.02 -17.82 -15.24
C VAL A 581 2.55 -19.17 -14.70
N GLY A 582 1.48 -19.19 -13.90
CA GLY A 582 0.91 -20.42 -13.36
C GLY A 582 0.34 -21.33 -14.46
N GLU A 583 0.97 -22.48 -14.72
CA GLU A 583 0.59 -23.38 -15.82
C GLU A 583 -0.74 -24.10 -15.60
N TRP A 584 -1.22 -24.12 -14.35
CA TRP A 584 -2.55 -24.61 -14.01
C TRP A 584 -3.67 -23.73 -14.56
N ASN A 585 -3.38 -22.47 -14.93
CA ASN A 585 -4.36 -21.58 -15.52
C ASN A 585 -4.58 -21.95 -17.00
N PRO A 586 -5.83 -22.20 -17.46
CA PRO A 586 -6.13 -22.48 -18.86
C PRO A 586 -5.63 -21.42 -19.86
N LEU A 587 -5.49 -20.17 -19.41
CA LEU A 587 -5.03 -19.05 -20.22
C LEU A 587 -3.50 -18.86 -20.19
N ALA A 588 -2.75 -19.72 -19.49
CA ALA A 588 -1.30 -19.59 -19.37
C ALA A 588 -0.56 -19.45 -20.71
N PRO A 589 -0.88 -20.21 -21.79
CA PRO A 589 -0.23 -20.03 -23.09
C PRO A 589 -0.47 -18.65 -23.69
N GLN A 590 -1.69 -18.12 -23.58
CA GLN A 590 -2.05 -16.79 -24.08
C GLN A 590 -1.34 -15.70 -23.28
N ILE A 591 -1.26 -15.86 -21.95
CA ILE A 591 -0.54 -14.91 -21.09
C ILE A 591 0.95 -14.89 -21.44
N LYS A 592 1.59 -16.06 -21.62
CA LYS A 592 2.98 -16.15 -22.07
C LYS A 592 3.17 -15.44 -23.43
N GLU A 593 2.32 -15.72 -24.41
CA GLU A 593 2.35 -15.08 -25.74
C GLU A 593 2.19 -13.55 -25.66
N PHE A 594 1.30 -13.05 -24.80
CA PHE A 594 1.13 -11.60 -24.62
C PHE A 594 2.40 -10.95 -24.10
N PHE A 595 3.07 -11.54 -23.09
CA PHE A 595 4.33 -10.99 -22.60
C PHE A 595 5.44 -11.05 -23.65
N GLU A 596 5.53 -12.13 -24.45
CA GLU A 596 6.51 -12.25 -25.54
C GLU A 596 6.30 -11.17 -26.61
N LYS A 597 5.04 -10.99 -27.02
CA LYS A 597 4.66 -9.98 -28.02
C LYS A 597 4.91 -8.56 -27.48
N ASP A 598 4.46 -8.26 -26.27
CA ASP A 598 4.65 -6.95 -25.65
C ASP A 598 6.15 -6.66 -25.43
N ALA A 599 6.96 -7.66 -25.09
CA ALA A 599 8.43 -7.54 -24.99
C ALA A 599 9.05 -7.04 -26.30
N THR A 600 8.67 -7.71 -27.39
CA THR A 600 9.18 -7.52 -28.74
C THR A 600 8.78 -6.14 -29.25
N GLU A 601 7.51 -5.77 -29.11
CA GLU A 601 6.99 -4.49 -29.61
C GLU A 601 7.52 -3.30 -28.80
N ALA A 602 7.54 -3.38 -27.48
CA ALA A 602 7.82 -2.22 -26.65
C ALA A 602 9.31 -1.92 -26.46
N VAL A 603 10.15 -2.94 -26.31
CA VAL A 603 11.53 -2.76 -25.85
C VAL A 603 12.54 -2.98 -26.95
N GLN A 604 12.32 -3.96 -27.84
CA GLN A 604 13.27 -4.25 -28.91
C GLN A 604 13.39 -3.09 -29.91
N GLN A 605 12.28 -2.38 -30.16
CA GLN A 605 12.28 -1.17 -30.99
C GLN A 605 13.14 -0.03 -30.41
N LEU A 606 13.41 -0.06 -29.10
CA LEU A 606 14.13 1.02 -28.40
C LEU A 606 15.63 0.75 -28.25
N LEU A 607 16.03 -0.50 -28.05
CA LEU A 607 17.39 -0.81 -27.61
C LEU A 607 18.39 -1.14 -28.72
N ASN A 608 17.99 -1.45 -29.96
CA ASN A 608 18.91 -1.90 -31.03
C ASN A 608 19.92 -2.97 -30.56
N GLU A 609 19.53 -3.76 -29.57
CA GLU A 609 20.37 -4.77 -28.93
C GLU A 609 20.14 -6.15 -29.56
N PRO A 610 21.07 -7.12 -29.38
CA PRO A 610 20.90 -8.47 -29.90
C PRO A 610 19.64 -9.14 -29.37
N GLU A 611 19.05 -10.03 -30.18
CA GLU A 611 17.79 -10.74 -29.89
C GLU A 611 17.79 -11.47 -28.54
N ASP A 612 18.96 -11.91 -28.06
CA ASP A 612 19.12 -12.62 -26.78
C ASP A 612 18.86 -11.75 -25.53
N SER A 613 18.67 -10.44 -25.70
CA SER A 613 18.52 -9.47 -24.58
C SER A 613 17.06 -9.07 -24.32
N ALA A 614 16.14 -10.03 -24.42
CA ALA A 614 14.72 -9.80 -24.14
C ALA A 614 14.52 -9.16 -22.74
N PRO A 615 13.58 -8.21 -22.58
CA PRO A 615 13.29 -7.57 -21.29
C PRO A 615 12.64 -8.52 -20.28
N PHE A 616 11.97 -9.57 -20.75
CA PHE A 616 11.28 -10.55 -19.95
C PHE A 616 11.92 -11.93 -20.12
N LEU A 617 12.10 -12.64 -19.01
CA LEU A 617 12.39 -14.06 -18.97
C LEU A 617 11.11 -14.77 -18.52
N ILE A 618 10.38 -15.33 -19.47
CA ILE A 618 9.06 -15.91 -19.24
C ILE A 618 9.23 -17.41 -18.98
N PHE A 619 8.57 -17.93 -17.94
CA PHE A 619 8.63 -19.35 -17.57
C PHE A 619 7.33 -19.84 -16.96
N GLY A 620 7.09 -21.15 -16.99
CA GLY A 620 5.98 -21.80 -16.31
C GLY A 620 6.23 -22.04 -14.82
N ILE A 621 5.21 -21.83 -13.99
CA ILE A 621 5.19 -22.21 -12.58
C ILE A 621 4.07 -23.23 -12.34
N ASP A 622 4.34 -24.25 -11.53
CA ASP A 622 3.30 -25.17 -11.05
C ASP A 622 2.39 -24.55 -9.98
N GLU A 623 1.49 -25.36 -9.40
CA GLU A 623 0.58 -24.91 -8.35
C GLU A 623 1.26 -24.63 -7.00
N TRP A 624 2.49 -25.12 -6.81
CA TRP A 624 3.27 -25.04 -5.57
C TRP A 624 4.34 -23.95 -5.60
N GLY A 625 4.56 -23.30 -6.74
CA GLY A 625 5.58 -22.28 -6.89
C GLY A 625 6.88 -22.76 -7.53
N HIS A 626 6.99 -24.04 -7.91
CA HIS A 626 8.17 -24.56 -8.61
C HIS A 626 8.15 -24.11 -10.07
N SER A 627 9.32 -23.70 -10.55
CA SER A 627 9.51 -23.44 -11.98
C SER A 627 9.58 -24.76 -12.74
N ASN A 628 8.68 -24.96 -13.70
CA ASN A 628 8.66 -26.16 -14.55
C ASN A 628 9.82 -26.15 -15.57
N GLU A 629 10.34 -24.97 -15.85
CA GLU A 629 11.44 -24.75 -16.76
C GLU A 629 12.69 -24.38 -15.96
N ASN A 630 13.85 -24.96 -16.31
CA ASN A 630 15.15 -24.59 -15.73
C ASN A 630 15.63 -23.24 -16.30
N VAL A 631 14.81 -22.20 -16.20
CA VAL A 631 15.16 -20.84 -16.62
C VAL A 631 16.08 -20.25 -15.58
N ARG A 632 17.38 -20.36 -15.86
CA ARG A 632 18.43 -19.76 -15.04
C ARG A 632 18.52 -18.28 -15.35
N GLY A 633 17.80 -17.46 -14.60
CA GLY A 633 17.89 -16.01 -14.70
C GLY A 633 19.24 -15.47 -14.22
N PRO A 634 19.64 -14.25 -14.62
CA PRO A 634 20.88 -13.63 -14.15
C PRO A 634 20.84 -13.26 -12.66
N TRP A 635 19.70 -13.42 -12.00
CA TRP A 635 19.49 -13.12 -10.59
C TRP A 635 20.34 -13.98 -9.66
N GLU A 636 20.73 -15.20 -10.06
CA GLU A 636 21.58 -16.06 -9.22
C GLU A 636 22.94 -15.44 -8.91
N SER A 637 23.52 -14.66 -9.83
CA SER A 637 24.77 -13.95 -9.59
C SER A 637 24.61 -12.72 -8.67
N LEU A 638 23.37 -12.21 -8.57
CA LEU A 638 23.01 -11.07 -7.73
C LEU A 638 22.59 -11.48 -6.31
N MET A 639 22.35 -12.77 -6.08
CA MET A 639 22.06 -13.29 -4.74
C MET A 639 23.30 -13.18 -3.85
N LEU A 640 23.15 -12.56 -2.69
CA LEU A 640 24.19 -12.59 -1.67
C LEU A 640 24.24 -14.00 -1.09
N GLN A 641 25.43 -14.56 -0.97
CA GLN A 641 25.59 -15.86 -0.32
C GLN A 641 25.12 -15.79 1.14
N ASP A 642 24.25 -16.72 1.53
CA ASP A 642 23.59 -16.75 2.84
C ASP A 642 24.51 -17.12 4.00
N ASN A 643 25.78 -17.45 3.74
CA ASN A 643 26.74 -17.86 4.77
C ASN A 643 26.82 -16.88 5.96
N VAL A 644 26.72 -15.57 5.70
CA VAL A 644 26.73 -14.54 6.76
C VAL A 644 25.40 -14.49 7.52
N LYS A 645 24.28 -14.82 6.84
CA LYS A 645 22.95 -14.90 7.46
C LYS A 645 22.90 -16.08 8.43
N ASP A 646 23.40 -17.25 8.06
CA ASP A 646 23.29 -18.46 8.88
C ASP A 646 23.96 -18.30 10.24
N ASP A 647 25.17 -17.72 10.28
CA ASP A 647 25.86 -17.46 11.54
C ASP A 647 25.14 -16.39 12.37
N THR A 648 24.59 -15.36 11.74
CA THR A 648 23.83 -14.33 12.45
C THR A 648 22.49 -14.85 12.97
N ILE A 649 21.83 -15.73 12.22
CA ILE A 649 20.58 -16.39 12.62
C ILE A 649 20.85 -17.27 13.83
N LYS A 650 21.94 -18.06 13.85
CA LYS A 650 22.35 -18.84 15.02
C LYS A 650 22.58 -17.96 16.24
N VAL A 651 23.24 -16.82 16.07
CA VAL A 651 23.44 -15.84 17.17
C VAL A 651 22.10 -15.28 17.66
N LEU A 652 21.18 -14.93 16.77
CA LEU A 652 19.86 -14.43 17.15
C LEU A 652 19.02 -15.51 17.84
N GLN A 653 19.09 -16.76 17.40
CA GLN A 653 18.46 -17.91 18.05
C GLN A 653 19.06 -18.14 19.45
N GLU A 654 20.38 -18.04 19.62
CA GLU A 654 21.04 -18.09 20.93
C GLU A 654 20.53 -16.96 21.83
N ILE A 655 20.51 -15.71 21.35
CA ILE A 655 19.98 -14.57 22.09
C ILE A 655 18.52 -14.80 22.50
N GLN A 656 17.68 -15.28 21.58
CA GLN A 656 16.27 -15.55 21.85
C GLN A 656 16.10 -16.66 22.89
N GLY A 657 16.86 -17.75 22.80
CA GLY A 657 16.84 -18.83 23.79
C GLY A 657 17.26 -18.34 25.19
N LEU A 658 18.30 -17.51 25.26
CA LEU A 658 18.74 -16.87 26.51
C LEU A 658 17.71 -15.89 27.07
N GLN A 659 17.03 -15.11 26.23
CA GLN A 659 15.95 -14.20 26.64
C GLN A 659 14.71 -14.97 27.14
N GLN A 660 14.31 -16.03 26.44
CA GLN A 660 13.22 -16.91 26.87
C GLN A 660 13.54 -17.53 28.23
N TRP A 661 14.76 -18.05 28.41
CA TRP A 661 15.22 -18.56 29.69
C TRP A 661 15.17 -17.51 30.81
N LEU A 662 15.57 -16.26 30.54
CA LEU A 662 15.49 -15.16 31.50
C LEU A 662 14.05 -14.77 31.86
N SER A 663 13.12 -14.85 30.90
CA SER A 663 11.71 -14.54 31.09
C SER A 663 10.97 -15.60 31.91
N GLY A 664 11.48 -16.83 31.93
CA GLY A 664 10.99 -17.90 32.78
C GLY A 664 11.01 -17.48 34.25
N ARG A 665 9.86 -17.58 34.94
CA ARG A 665 9.72 -17.22 36.36
C ARG A 665 10.46 -18.15 37.32
N ASN A 666 11.39 -18.99 36.84
CA ASN A 666 12.19 -19.85 37.69
C ASN A 666 13.12 -19.00 38.57
N LEU A 667 12.81 -18.97 39.87
CA LEU A 667 13.64 -18.39 40.93
C LEU A 667 14.97 -19.16 41.08
N ASN A 668 14.97 -20.43 40.64
CA ASN A 668 16.12 -21.34 40.68
C ASN A 668 16.83 -21.39 39.33
N ALA A 669 17.09 -20.25 38.71
CA ALA A 669 17.81 -20.19 37.44
C ALA A 669 19.24 -20.75 37.63
N ARG A 670 19.59 -21.85 36.94
CA ARG A 670 20.89 -22.54 37.02
C ARG A 670 21.56 -22.53 35.65
N ILE A 671 22.85 -22.21 35.59
CA ILE A 671 23.68 -22.31 34.38
C ILE A 671 25.01 -22.98 34.70
N PHE A 672 25.60 -23.65 33.71
CA PHE A 672 26.95 -24.21 33.79
C PHE A 672 27.92 -23.37 32.97
N VAL A 673 29.03 -22.98 33.60
CA VAL A 673 30.07 -22.14 33.01
C VAL A 673 31.41 -22.90 33.00
N PRO A 674 32.18 -22.90 31.90
CA PRO A 674 33.45 -23.65 31.82
C PRO A 674 34.46 -23.24 32.91
N LYS A 675 35.04 -24.24 33.59
CA LYS A 675 36.24 -24.17 34.44
C LYS A 675 37.47 -24.05 33.52
N PHE A 676 38.25 -22.98 33.67
CA PHE A 676 39.55 -22.92 33.03
C PHE A 676 40.63 -23.57 33.91
N TYR A 677 41.29 -24.59 33.38
CA TYR A 677 42.45 -25.22 34.02
C TYR A 677 43.68 -24.30 33.90
N GLY A 678 44.27 -23.89 35.03
CA GLY A 678 45.72 -23.58 35.09
C GLY A 678 46.22 -22.19 35.52
N GLN A 679 45.40 -21.21 35.93
CA GLN A 679 45.93 -19.96 36.53
C GLN A 679 45.07 -19.43 37.68
N ASP A 680 45.74 -18.75 38.62
CA ASP A 680 45.21 -18.32 39.92
C ASP A 680 43.79 -17.75 39.88
N HIS A 681 42.95 -18.37 40.71
CA HIS A 681 41.52 -18.17 40.84
C HIS A 681 41.15 -16.73 41.25
N THR A 682 40.97 -15.85 40.26
CA THR A 682 40.23 -14.61 40.46
C THR A 682 38.94 -14.67 39.63
N PRO A 683 37.78 -15.00 40.24
CA PRO A 683 36.53 -15.22 39.52
C PRO A 683 36.24 -14.12 38.50
N LEU A 684 36.45 -12.84 38.85
CA LEU A 684 36.25 -11.65 38.01
C LEU A 684 36.88 -11.70 36.60
N LYS A 685 38.04 -12.33 36.40
CA LYS A 685 38.68 -12.39 35.06
C LYS A 685 38.03 -13.42 34.13
N HIS A 686 37.43 -14.47 34.70
CA HIS A 686 36.73 -15.51 33.95
C HIS A 686 35.34 -15.05 33.51
N GLU A 687 34.69 -14.28 34.37
CA GLU A 687 33.43 -13.59 34.08
C GLU A 687 33.57 -12.72 32.83
N LEU A 688 34.70 -12.04 32.67
CA LEU A 688 34.99 -11.22 31.49
C LEU A 688 35.04 -12.03 30.18
N LYS A 689 35.69 -13.20 30.17
CA LYS A 689 35.93 -14.00 28.94
C LYS A 689 34.69 -14.73 28.44
N VAL A 690 33.84 -15.21 29.36
CA VAL A 690 32.53 -15.79 29.02
C VAL A 690 31.61 -14.70 28.47
N ALA A 691 31.65 -13.54 29.13
CA ALA A 691 30.97 -12.38 28.64
C ALA A 691 31.49 -12.04 27.22
N GLU A 692 32.81 -12.00 26.93
CA GLU A 692 33.44 -11.68 25.62
C GLU A 692 33.00 -12.54 24.39
N GLY A 693 31.94 -13.34 24.49
CA GLY A 693 31.37 -14.03 23.33
C GLY A 693 32.04 -15.37 23.01
N ARG A 694 33.17 -15.69 23.64
CA ARG A 694 34.05 -16.80 23.20
C ARG A 694 33.81 -18.16 23.86
N LEU A 695 33.06 -18.22 24.96
CA LEU A 695 32.82 -19.47 25.68
C LEU A 695 31.32 -19.78 25.74
N PRO A 696 30.91 -21.03 25.44
CA PRO A 696 29.52 -21.43 25.52
C PRO A 696 29.05 -21.42 26.97
N ILE A 697 27.83 -20.93 27.19
CA ILE A 697 27.09 -21.13 28.45
C ILE A 697 26.15 -22.31 28.19
N VAL A 698 26.12 -23.29 29.10
CA VAL A 698 25.15 -24.38 29.03
C VAL A 698 24.03 -24.08 30.01
N LEU A 699 22.80 -23.98 29.51
CA LEU A 699 21.61 -23.84 30.36
C LEU A 699 21.37 -25.18 31.05
N ALA A 700 21.31 -25.19 32.39
CA ALA A 700 21.12 -26.43 33.14
C ALA A 700 19.62 -26.79 33.18
N THR A 701 19.28 -28.05 32.91
CA THR A 701 17.94 -28.58 33.21
C THR A 701 17.87 -29.10 34.65
N ASP A 702 16.66 -29.21 35.19
CA ASP A 702 16.47 -29.64 36.58
C ASP A 702 17.01 -31.07 36.78
N GLY A 703 17.88 -31.25 37.78
CA GLY A 703 18.51 -32.53 38.08
C GLY A 703 19.84 -32.82 37.35
N GLU A 704 20.25 -31.99 36.39
CA GLU A 704 21.56 -32.17 35.74
C GLU A 704 22.73 -31.81 36.67
N THR A 705 23.79 -32.60 36.55
CA THR A 705 25.10 -32.31 37.16
C THR A 705 25.96 -31.53 36.16
N PRO A 706 26.79 -30.58 36.63
CA PRO A 706 27.63 -29.78 35.74
C PRO A 706 28.56 -30.70 34.93
N PRO A 707 28.68 -30.50 33.60
CA PRO A 707 29.64 -31.24 32.77
C PRO A 707 31.05 -31.14 33.34
N GLU A 708 31.89 -32.14 33.06
CA GLU A 708 33.29 -32.11 33.49
C GLU A 708 33.96 -30.80 33.00
N GLY A 709 34.70 -30.16 33.90
CA GLY A 709 35.26 -28.85 33.61
C GLY A 709 34.23 -27.72 33.53
N HIS A 710 33.06 -27.80 34.20
CA HIS A 710 32.15 -26.65 34.41
C HIS A 710 31.85 -26.39 35.89
N ILE A 711 31.54 -25.14 36.25
CA ILE A 711 30.97 -24.72 37.54
C ILE A 711 29.51 -24.34 37.38
N GLU A 712 28.71 -24.66 38.40
CA GLU A 712 27.32 -24.23 38.47
C GLU A 712 27.23 -22.82 39.04
N VAL A 713 26.44 -21.96 38.39
CA VAL A 713 26.08 -20.64 38.88
C VAL A 713 24.56 -20.56 38.97
N THR A 714 24.05 -20.03 40.09
CA THR A 714 22.62 -20.00 40.38
C THR A 714 22.08 -18.60 40.70
N GLY A 715 20.76 -18.46 40.63
CA GLY A 715 20.01 -17.29 41.10
C GLY A 715 20.33 -15.99 40.34
N SER A 716 20.47 -14.88 41.08
CA SER A 716 20.72 -13.55 40.51
C SER A 716 22.05 -13.47 39.74
N ARG A 717 23.06 -14.22 40.19
CA ARG A 717 24.37 -14.26 39.52
C ARG A 717 24.27 -14.91 38.14
N ALA A 718 23.52 -16.00 38.01
CA ALA A 718 23.27 -16.65 36.73
C ALA A 718 22.57 -15.72 35.74
N ARG A 719 21.52 -15.03 36.18
CA ARG A 719 20.80 -14.04 35.35
C ARG A 719 21.69 -12.90 34.88
N ARG A 720 22.57 -12.39 35.77
CA ARG A 720 23.56 -11.36 35.41
C ARG A 720 24.49 -11.84 34.30
N PHE A 721 25.01 -13.06 34.37
CA PHE A 721 25.87 -13.63 33.32
C PHE A 721 25.15 -13.76 31.99
N VAL A 722 23.91 -14.23 32.00
CA VAL A 722 23.13 -14.39 30.78
C VAL A 722 22.84 -13.03 30.14
N ASN A 723 22.52 -12.01 30.92
CA ASN A 723 22.38 -10.63 30.43
C ASN A 723 23.70 -10.08 29.83
N GLU A 724 24.82 -10.25 30.53
CA GLU A 724 26.15 -9.81 30.04
C GLU A 724 26.54 -10.55 28.74
N ARG A 725 26.19 -11.85 28.62
CA ARG A 725 26.36 -12.63 27.40
C ARG A 725 25.50 -12.11 26.26
N ILE A 726 24.20 -11.88 26.50
CA ILE A 726 23.29 -11.31 25.49
C ILE A 726 23.83 -9.96 25.00
N GLN A 727 24.21 -9.07 25.92
CA GLN A 727 24.74 -7.76 25.56
C GLN A 727 25.99 -7.88 24.68
N LYS A 728 26.93 -8.75 25.02
CA LYS A 728 28.15 -8.91 24.22
C LYS A 728 27.93 -9.65 22.91
N LEU A 729 26.96 -10.55 22.81
CA LEU A 729 26.51 -11.08 21.52
C LEU A 729 25.98 -9.96 20.63
N TYR A 730 25.20 -9.02 21.18
CA TYR A 730 24.78 -7.81 20.47
C TYR A 730 25.96 -6.92 20.08
N GLU A 731 26.91 -6.66 20.97
CA GLU A 731 28.08 -5.80 20.68
C GLU A 731 28.99 -6.41 19.59
N LEU A 732 29.28 -7.72 19.66
CA LEU A 732 30.14 -8.41 18.70
C LEU A 732 29.51 -8.56 17.32
N ASN A 733 28.19 -8.70 17.28
CA ASN A 733 27.45 -8.94 16.05
C ASN A 733 26.55 -7.76 15.69
N GLN A 734 26.81 -6.55 16.19
CA GLN A 734 25.91 -5.41 16.04
C GLN A 734 25.58 -5.13 14.58
N ASP A 735 26.61 -5.08 13.72
CA ASP A 735 26.46 -4.81 12.29
C ASP A 735 25.75 -5.95 11.58
N ALA A 736 26.06 -7.20 11.93
CA ALA A 736 25.46 -8.39 11.33
C ALA A 736 23.99 -8.53 11.74
N ILE A 737 23.66 -8.31 13.02
CA ILE A 737 22.30 -8.28 13.55
C ILE A 737 21.53 -7.10 12.96
N ALA A 738 22.10 -5.90 12.89
CA ALA A 738 21.45 -4.76 12.26
C ALA A 738 21.19 -5.03 10.77
N ALA A 739 22.16 -5.61 10.06
CA ALA A 739 21.98 -6.05 8.68
C ALA A 739 20.85 -7.09 8.58
N THR A 740 20.82 -8.09 9.45
CA THR A 740 19.83 -9.18 9.46
C THR A 740 18.43 -8.72 9.88
N VAL A 741 18.32 -7.80 10.83
CA VAL A 741 17.04 -7.20 11.22
C VAL A 741 16.55 -6.27 10.10
N SER A 742 17.46 -5.55 9.42
CA SER A 742 17.12 -4.73 8.26
C SER A 742 16.74 -5.53 7.00
N ILE A 743 17.04 -6.84 6.97
CA ILE A 743 16.48 -7.75 5.97
C ILE A 743 14.96 -7.66 6.04
N ARG A 744 14.39 -7.86 7.23
CA ARG A 744 12.95 -8.01 7.45
C ARG A 744 12.20 -6.70 7.28
N HIS A 745 12.05 -6.28 6.03
CA HIS A 745 11.15 -5.22 5.65
C HIS A 745 9.71 -5.70 5.83
N ARG A 746 8.86 -4.90 6.49
CA ARG A 746 7.47 -5.28 6.84
C ARG A 746 6.61 -5.65 5.64
N SER A 747 6.93 -5.11 4.46
CA SER A 747 6.21 -5.40 3.21
C SER A 747 6.72 -6.64 2.47
N VAL A 748 7.81 -7.26 2.94
CA VAL A 748 8.35 -8.49 2.34
C VAL A 748 7.96 -9.64 3.26
N THR A 749 7.28 -10.61 2.67
CA THR A 749 6.95 -11.90 3.28
C THR A 749 8.20 -12.76 3.33
N TYR A 750 8.51 -13.26 4.51
CA TYR A 750 9.58 -14.22 4.73
C TYR A 750 8.95 -15.54 5.16
N PRO A 751 9.46 -16.69 4.68
CA PRO A 751 9.03 -17.97 5.19
C PRO A 751 9.36 -17.99 6.69
N LYS A 752 8.43 -18.50 7.50
CA LYS A 752 8.77 -18.85 8.87
C LYS A 752 9.73 -20.03 8.80
N GLN A 753 10.79 -19.97 9.60
CA GLN A 753 11.60 -21.15 9.86
C GLN A 753 10.74 -22.06 10.73
N SER A 754 9.89 -22.86 10.08
CA SER A 754 9.26 -23.97 10.77
C SER A 754 10.39 -24.90 11.22
N GLN A 755 10.38 -25.28 12.50
CA GLN A 755 10.91 -26.59 12.84
C GLN A 755 10.18 -27.55 11.92
N SER A 756 10.92 -28.36 11.16
CA SER A 756 10.41 -29.12 10.02
C SER A 756 9.02 -29.65 10.33
N PHE A 757 8.02 -29.25 9.57
CA PHE A 757 6.63 -29.70 9.73
C PHE A 757 6.52 -31.24 9.73
N GLU A 758 7.48 -31.93 9.10
CA GLU A 758 7.66 -33.38 9.17
C GLU A 758 7.87 -33.88 10.61
N GLU A 759 8.65 -33.17 11.44
CA GLU A 759 8.79 -33.50 12.87
C GLU A 759 7.46 -33.28 13.63
N GLU A 760 6.68 -32.26 13.29
CA GLU A 760 5.43 -31.96 14.00
C GLU A 760 4.27 -32.91 13.65
N VAL A 761 4.29 -33.50 12.44
CA VAL A 761 3.33 -34.54 12.03
C VAL A 761 3.78 -35.92 12.47
N GLU A 762 5.09 -36.20 12.57
CA GLU A 762 5.57 -37.46 13.16
C GLU A 762 5.38 -37.50 14.68
N GLU A 763 5.38 -36.35 15.38
CA GLU A 763 5.13 -36.27 16.83
C GLU A 763 3.65 -36.33 17.25
N LYS A 764 2.68 -36.19 16.32
CA LYS A 764 1.24 -36.18 16.63
C LYS A 764 0.49 -37.34 15.98
#